data_AF-A0A2M9BP42-F1
#
_entry.id   AF-A0A2M9BP42-F1
#
_cell.length_a   1.000
_cell.length_b   1.000
_cell.length_c   1.000
_cell.angle_alpha   90.00
_cell.angle_beta   90.00
_cell.angle_gamma   90.00
#
_symmetry.space_group_name_H-M   'P 1'
#
loop_
_entity.id
_entity.type
_entity.pdbx_description
1 polymer ?
#
loop_
_entity_poly.entity_id
_entity_poly.type
_entity_poly.pdbx_seq_one_letter_code
_entity_poly.pdbx_strand_id
1 'polypeptide(L)'
;MKLPSLQHLVTEADRVVRRFPLTLLCALVLCGAGIFTISLDYREEQKLDWLFPLFSTAGLGLTLTLSTALAAERYRWTTPGKRAALLGAVSLLGLWYATCPPQPDLVWGLRLFVLLVALHLLVAVVPYLPELRREADTPGFWRYNETLFLRILTAGLYSGVLYAGCALALVAIQNLFEVRLPHNIYGYLFTVLATVFNTWFFLAGVPQDFAALEQEAPYPKGLKVFTQFVLLPLVVLYLGILYAYLARILVQWELPKGWVSLLILAFSVAGIFALLLIHPIRDAAENTWIRTFSRWFYRALLPLLGLLVVAINTRIRAYGITEERYYVLVLAGWLALMLGYFLWRQGRGIIWIPASLAVVALLTLLGPWSASAVAERSQQHELLRLAAQYKLLQNGKLDSAGVRVPKLPLAARKRLTSIFEFFTDRQAVDQLQPFFTASLQLPDSVLKQSRHEQENWQTDRLFALSHLERASRFYYGDEDTNNSITIASFYSEQRTAQALGQGRYWLSALEHYPQNNNDTLGLYQLAEGSFRLRSTGGQRQLRLEKLQGNGQWQLLLTAPVGALADSLARQHAKNTENNVEGVPLPPSELSLTARGNQAVLHLYLNYLMRQTRQDSTAFEYRGQALLELTK
;
A
#
# COMPACT_ATOMS: atom_id res chain seq x y z
N MET A 1 45.47 12.77 3.04
CA MET A 1 44.51 13.08 1.94
C MET A 1 44.47 14.60 1.77
N LYS A 2 44.70 15.14 0.58
CA LYS A 2 44.48 16.58 0.32
C LYS A 2 42.97 16.77 0.16
N LEU A 3 42.37 17.65 0.98
CA LEU A 3 40.97 18.03 0.80
C LEU A 3 40.83 18.65 -0.60
N PRO A 4 39.83 18.25 -1.40
CA PRO A 4 39.58 18.89 -2.69
C PRO A 4 39.35 20.39 -2.45
N SER A 5 39.98 21.23 -3.27
CA SER A 5 39.78 22.68 -3.17
C SER A 5 38.33 23.02 -3.52
N LEU A 6 37.80 24.10 -2.93
CA LEU A 6 36.47 24.62 -3.31
C LEU A 6 36.37 24.88 -4.83
N GLN A 7 37.48 25.28 -5.45
CA GLN A 7 37.59 25.44 -6.91
C GLN A 7 37.31 24.14 -7.67
N HIS A 8 37.83 23.00 -7.19
CA HIS A 8 37.55 21.69 -7.78
C HIS A 8 36.06 21.35 -7.68
N LEU A 9 35.42 21.56 -6.51
CA LEU A 9 33.99 21.31 -6.35
C LEU A 9 33.13 22.18 -7.28
N VAL A 10 33.46 23.46 -7.40
CA VAL A 10 32.76 24.39 -8.31
C VAL A 10 32.92 23.97 -9.77
N THR A 11 34.11 23.53 -10.16
CA THR A 11 34.41 23.10 -11.54
C THR A 11 33.64 21.83 -11.89
N GLU A 12 33.62 20.84 -10.99
CA GLU A 12 32.83 19.62 -11.14
C GLU A 12 31.34 19.93 -11.20
N ALA A 13 30.86 20.88 -10.39
CA ALA A 13 29.46 21.29 -10.38
C ALA A 13 29.04 21.97 -11.70
N ASP A 14 29.83 22.94 -12.19
CA ASP A 14 29.60 23.61 -13.47
C ASP A 14 29.58 22.62 -14.64
N ARG A 15 30.48 21.63 -14.62
CA ARG A 15 30.50 20.56 -15.62
C ARG A 15 29.20 19.77 -15.66
N VAL A 16 28.63 19.40 -14.50
CA VAL A 16 27.34 18.68 -14.44
C VAL A 16 26.21 19.54 -14.99
N VAL A 17 26.17 20.84 -14.66
CA VAL A 17 25.14 21.77 -15.16
C VAL A 17 25.17 21.87 -16.68
N ARG A 18 26.36 22.00 -17.27
CA ARG A 18 26.52 22.06 -18.73
C ARG A 18 26.14 20.75 -19.42
N ARG A 19 26.41 19.62 -18.77
CA ARG A 19 26.18 18.29 -19.33
C ARG A 19 24.72 17.84 -19.24
N PHE A 20 24.07 18.07 -18.09
CA PHE A 20 22.73 17.58 -17.77
C PHE A 20 21.77 18.66 -17.25
N PRO A 21 21.58 19.78 -17.97
CA PRO A 21 20.81 20.92 -17.46
C PRO A 21 19.34 20.58 -17.18
N LEU A 22 18.70 19.81 -18.07
CA LEU A 22 17.29 19.44 -17.91
C LEU A 22 17.07 18.41 -16.79
N THR A 23 18.00 17.46 -16.59
CA THR A 23 17.92 16.51 -15.48
C THR A 23 18.02 17.23 -14.14
N LEU A 24 18.93 18.21 -14.01
CA LEU A 24 19.01 19.04 -12.81
C LEU A 24 17.78 19.93 -12.63
N LEU A 25 17.22 20.47 -13.72
CA LEU A 25 15.96 21.22 -13.65
C LEU A 25 14.83 20.35 -13.09
N CYS A 26 14.68 19.11 -13.57
CA CYS A 26 13.71 18.16 -13.01
C CYS A 26 13.97 17.88 -11.52
N ALA A 27 15.23 17.74 -11.09
CA ALA A 27 15.55 17.57 -9.67
C ALA A 27 15.18 18.79 -8.82
N LEU A 28 15.40 20.01 -9.34
CA LEU A 28 15.02 21.25 -8.67
C LEU A 28 13.49 21.43 -8.59
N VAL A 29 12.77 21.11 -9.66
CA VAL A 29 11.30 21.11 -9.66
C VAL A 29 10.76 20.09 -8.66
N LEU A 30 11.33 18.87 -8.63
CA LEU A 30 10.94 17.84 -7.66
C LEU A 30 11.23 18.28 -6.23
N CYS A 31 12.35 18.96 -5.99
CA CYS A 31 12.70 19.54 -4.70
C CYS A 31 11.68 20.60 -4.26
N GLY A 32 11.40 21.57 -5.14
CA GLY A 32 10.45 22.64 -4.87
C GLY A 32 9.04 22.12 -4.61
N ALA A 33 8.57 21.19 -5.46
CA ALA A 33 7.29 20.52 -5.27
C ALA A 33 7.24 19.74 -3.95
N GLY A 34 8.29 18.98 -3.61
CA GLY A 34 8.36 18.23 -2.35
C GLY A 34 8.38 19.12 -1.10
N ILE A 35 9.12 20.24 -1.12
CA ILE A 35 9.10 21.23 -0.03
C ILE A 35 7.71 21.83 0.12
N PHE A 36 7.06 22.16 -1.01
CA PHE A 36 5.71 22.68 -1.02
C PHE A 36 4.71 21.67 -0.45
N THR A 37 4.77 20.40 -0.85
CA THR A 37 3.92 19.33 -0.29
C THR A 37 4.10 19.18 1.23
N ILE A 38 5.33 19.24 1.75
CA ILE A 38 5.59 19.14 3.19
C ILE A 38 4.99 20.33 3.97
N SER A 39 4.80 21.49 3.32
CA SER A 39 4.18 22.65 3.95
C SER A 39 2.65 22.63 3.98
N LEU A 40 2.02 21.68 3.29
CA LEU A 40 0.57 21.61 3.14
C LEU A 40 -0.05 20.59 4.10
N ASP A 41 -1.27 20.89 4.57
CA ASP A 41 -2.11 19.89 5.19
C ASP A 41 -2.74 18.96 4.13
N TYR A 42 -3.06 17.72 4.51
CA TYR A 42 -3.64 16.71 3.60
C TYR A 42 -4.88 17.20 2.83
N ARG A 43 -5.75 18.00 3.48
CA ARG A 43 -6.95 18.56 2.85
C ARG A 43 -6.64 19.68 1.85
N GLU A 44 -5.52 20.36 2.01
CA GLU A 44 -5.07 21.41 1.10
C GLU A 44 -4.38 20.79 -0.11
N GLU A 45 -3.55 19.77 0.11
CA GLU A 45 -2.91 18.98 -0.95
C GLU A 45 -3.94 18.43 -1.95
N GLN A 46 -5.03 17.85 -1.46
CA GLN A 46 -6.10 17.29 -2.29
C GLN A 46 -6.80 18.31 -3.21
N LYS A 47 -6.71 19.61 -2.91
CA LYS A 47 -7.30 20.68 -3.73
C LYS A 47 -6.38 21.16 -4.84
N LEU A 48 -5.11 20.73 -4.86
CA LEU A 48 -4.11 21.21 -5.79
C LEU A 48 -3.98 20.27 -6.98
N ASP A 49 -4.78 20.54 -8.00
CA ASP A 49 -4.89 19.67 -9.16
C ASP A 49 -3.60 19.53 -9.99
N TRP A 50 -2.67 20.47 -9.84
CA TRP A 50 -1.39 20.50 -10.56
C TRP A 50 -0.24 19.79 -9.83
N LEU A 51 -0.38 19.52 -8.53
CA LEU A 51 0.75 19.11 -7.69
C LEU A 51 1.25 17.70 -8.05
N PHE A 52 0.34 16.72 -8.11
CA PHE A 52 0.71 15.35 -8.49
C PHE A 52 1.19 15.26 -9.95
N PRO A 53 0.52 15.89 -10.95
CA PRO A 53 1.05 15.98 -12.31
C PRO A 53 2.45 16.57 -12.36
N LEU A 54 2.73 17.67 -11.65
CA LEU A 54 4.07 18.28 -11.60
C LEU A 54 5.11 17.33 -11.00
N PHE A 55 4.79 16.74 -9.85
CA PHE A 55 5.69 15.85 -9.11
C PHE A 55 6.04 14.60 -9.93
N SER A 56 5.03 13.94 -10.51
CA SER A 56 5.22 12.76 -11.36
C SER A 56 5.98 13.08 -12.66
N THR A 57 5.70 14.23 -13.29
CA THR A 57 6.42 14.70 -14.48
C THR A 57 7.89 14.95 -14.18
N ALA A 58 8.19 15.61 -13.05
CA ALA A 58 9.57 15.85 -12.63
C ALA A 58 10.31 14.53 -12.35
N GLY A 59 9.66 13.57 -11.69
CA GLY A 59 10.21 12.23 -11.43
C GLY A 59 10.53 11.45 -12.71
N LEU A 60 9.61 11.43 -13.70
CA LEU A 60 9.84 10.84 -15.02
C LEU A 60 10.92 11.60 -15.81
N GLY A 61 10.95 12.92 -15.66
CA GLY A 61 11.90 13.81 -16.30
C GLY A 61 13.35 13.45 -15.95
N LEU A 62 13.63 13.12 -14.68
CA LEU A 62 14.98 12.73 -14.23
C LEU A 62 15.59 11.63 -15.11
N THR A 63 14.85 10.56 -15.37
CA THR A 63 15.35 9.40 -16.13
C THR A 63 15.26 9.62 -17.63
N LEU A 64 14.18 10.23 -18.13
CA LEU A 64 14.00 10.48 -19.56
C LEU A 64 15.04 11.46 -20.12
N THR A 65 15.26 12.60 -19.45
CA THR A 65 16.23 13.60 -19.92
C THR A 65 17.66 13.11 -19.75
N LEU A 66 17.95 12.32 -18.71
CA LEU A 66 19.25 11.67 -18.53
C LEU A 66 19.53 10.68 -19.66
N SER A 67 18.59 9.76 -19.92
CA SER A 67 18.72 8.77 -21.00
C SER A 67 18.94 9.45 -22.36
N THR A 68 18.18 10.51 -22.64
CA THR A 68 18.32 11.29 -23.88
C THR A 68 19.69 11.98 -23.99
N ALA A 69 20.18 12.57 -22.89
CA ALA A 69 21.49 13.22 -22.87
C ALA A 69 22.63 12.20 -23.11
N LEU A 70 22.54 11.02 -22.47
CA LEU A 70 23.54 9.96 -22.63
C LEU A 70 23.52 9.33 -24.02
N ALA A 71 22.33 9.18 -24.62
CA ALA A 71 22.19 8.79 -26.03
C ALA A 71 22.90 9.78 -26.95
N ALA A 72 22.63 11.08 -26.78
CA ALA A 72 23.22 12.13 -27.59
C ALA A 72 24.75 12.15 -27.52
N GLU A 73 25.31 11.93 -26.33
CA GLU A 73 26.76 11.85 -26.12
C GLU A 73 27.37 10.61 -26.76
N ARG A 74 26.82 9.42 -26.50
CA ARG A 74 27.37 8.15 -27.00
C ARG A 74 27.29 8.05 -28.52
N TYR A 75 26.19 8.51 -29.12
CA TYR A 75 26.00 8.49 -30.57
C TYR A 75 26.52 9.75 -31.29
N ARG A 76 27.16 10.67 -30.56
CA ARG A 76 27.72 11.91 -31.10
C ARG A 76 26.73 12.68 -31.97
N TRP A 77 25.49 12.84 -31.48
CA TRP A 77 24.46 13.56 -32.20
C TRP A 77 24.87 15.01 -32.48
N THR A 78 24.51 15.52 -33.65
CA THR A 78 24.70 16.92 -34.00
C THR A 78 23.89 17.82 -33.06
N THR A 79 24.28 19.08 -32.89
CA THR A 79 23.56 20.03 -32.02
C THR A 79 22.07 20.14 -32.35
N PRO A 80 21.64 20.20 -33.64
CA PRO A 80 20.22 20.16 -33.99
C PRO A 80 19.55 18.85 -33.58
N GLY A 81 20.20 17.69 -33.81
CA GLY A 81 19.67 16.38 -33.43
C GLY A 81 19.48 16.25 -31.91
N LYS A 82 20.46 16.70 -31.12
CA LYS A 82 20.36 16.77 -29.65
C LYS A 82 19.19 17.65 -29.21
N ARG A 83 19.06 18.85 -29.77
CA ARG A 83 17.96 19.78 -29.43
C ARG A 83 16.59 19.19 -29.80
N ALA A 84 16.46 18.56 -30.97
CA ALA A 84 15.23 17.91 -31.40
C ALA A 84 14.84 16.75 -30.46
N ALA A 85 15.80 15.92 -30.05
CA ALA A 85 15.54 14.84 -29.10
C ALA A 85 15.14 15.36 -27.71
N LEU A 86 15.80 16.41 -27.22
CA LEU A 86 15.42 17.05 -25.95
C LEU A 86 14.04 17.70 -26.04
N LEU A 87 13.70 18.34 -27.16
CA LEU A 87 12.35 18.86 -27.41
C LEU A 87 11.33 17.73 -27.40
N GLY A 88 11.62 16.60 -28.04
CA GLY A 88 10.77 15.41 -28.00
C GLY A 88 10.56 14.89 -26.56
N ALA A 89 11.63 14.81 -25.77
CA ALA A 89 11.53 14.43 -24.35
C ALA A 89 10.66 15.40 -23.55
N VAL A 90 10.85 16.71 -23.71
CA VAL A 90 10.03 17.74 -23.04
C VAL A 90 8.57 17.68 -23.50
N SER A 91 8.31 17.44 -24.79
CA SER A 91 6.95 17.27 -25.31
C SER A 91 6.26 16.04 -24.73
N LEU A 92 6.98 14.92 -24.56
CA LEU A 92 6.43 13.72 -23.89
C LEU A 92 6.13 13.99 -22.41
N LEU A 93 6.99 14.74 -21.71
CA LEU A 93 6.73 15.18 -20.33
C LEU A 93 5.53 16.12 -20.24
N GLY A 94 5.40 17.06 -21.19
CA GLY A 94 4.24 17.95 -21.29
C GLY A 94 2.94 17.19 -21.57
N LEU A 95 2.99 16.17 -22.44
CA LEU A 95 1.86 15.28 -22.69
C LEU A 95 1.49 14.47 -21.44
N TRP A 96 2.47 13.94 -20.72
CA TRP A 96 2.21 13.27 -19.44
C TRP A 96 1.56 14.23 -18.45
N TYR A 97 2.12 15.42 -18.25
CA TYR A 97 1.55 16.44 -17.35
C TYR A 97 0.09 16.77 -17.70
N ALA A 98 -0.21 16.95 -18.99
CA ALA A 98 -1.55 17.32 -19.45
C ALA A 98 -2.58 16.19 -19.33
N THR A 99 -2.15 14.93 -19.33
CA THR A 99 -3.04 13.76 -19.28
C THR A 99 -3.11 13.12 -17.90
N CYS A 100 -2.12 13.38 -17.03
CA CYS A 100 -2.05 12.88 -15.67
C CYS A 100 -3.18 13.47 -14.82
N PRO A 101 -3.98 12.64 -14.14
CA PRO A 101 -5.07 13.14 -13.32
C PRO A 101 -4.53 13.84 -12.07
N PRO A 102 -5.24 14.88 -11.59
CA PRO A 102 -4.97 15.56 -10.31
C PRO A 102 -4.75 14.62 -9.12
N GLN A 103 -5.58 13.59 -9.06
CA GLN A 103 -5.53 12.56 -8.04
C GLN A 103 -5.31 11.23 -8.78
N PRO A 104 -4.23 10.49 -8.55
CA PRO A 104 -4.03 9.19 -9.21
C PRO A 104 -4.89 8.12 -8.53
N ASP A 105 -5.56 7.27 -9.28
CA ASP A 105 -6.11 6.01 -8.76
C ASP A 105 -5.02 4.91 -8.77
N LEU A 106 -5.38 3.68 -8.43
CA LEU A 106 -4.44 2.56 -8.45
C LEU A 106 -3.85 2.34 -9.86
N VAL A 107 -4.66 2.50 -10.92
CA VAL A 107 -4.24 2.27 -12.30
C VAL A 107 -3.18 3.30 -12.71
N TRP A 108 -3.41 4.57 -12.41
CA TRP A 108 -2.45 5.64 -12.67
C TRP A 108 -1.18 5.49 -11.83
N GLY A 109 -1.29 5.08 -10.56
CA GLY A 109 -0.14 4.72 -9.73
C GLY A 109 0.70 3.60 -10.35
N LEU A 110 0.06 2.52 -10.81
CA LEU A 110 0.74 1.41 -11.49
C LEU A 110 1.35 1.83 -12.83
N ARG A 111 0.67 2.66 -13.63
CA ARG A 111 1.21 3.21 -14.88
C ARG A 111 2.47 4.03 -14.64
N LEU A 112 2.44 4.94 -13.66
CA LEU A 112 3.60 5.74 -13.27
C LEU A 112 4.75 4.84 -12.82
N PHE A 113 4.48 3.85 -11.98
CA PHE A 113 5.48 2.89 -11.51
C PHE A 113 6.14 2.12 -12.66
N VAL A 114 5.34 1.53 -13.55
CA VAL A 114 5.85 0.78 -14.71
C VAL A 114 6.63 1.68 -15.67
N LEU A 115 6.20 2.94 -15.86
CA LEU A 115 6.91 3.89 -16.70
C LEU A 115 8.25 4.31 -16.07
N LEU A 116 8.31 4.54 -14.75
CA LEU A 116 9.56 4.81 -14.04
C LEU A 116 10.54 3.63 -14.17
N VAL A 117 10.06 2.39 -14.02
CA VAL A 117 10.86 1.18 -14.22
C VAL A 117 11.36 1.11 -15.67
N ALA A 118 10.49 1.31 -16.66
CA ALA A 118 10.87 1.29 -18.07
C ALA A 118 11.94 2.34 -18.40
N LEU A 119 11.74 3.60 -17.97
CA LEU A 119 12.70 4.67 -18.19
C LEU A 119 14.03 4.43 -17.47
N HIS A 120 14.01 3.84 -16.27
CA HIS A 120 15.23 3.44 -15.56
C HIS A 120 16.01 2.38 -16.34
N LEU A 121 15.32 1.35 -16.87
CA LEU A 121 15.94 0.34 -17.73
C LEU A 121 16.45 0.93 -19.05
N LEU A 122 15.79 1.96 -19.58
CA LEU A 122 16.29 2.68 -20.75
C LEU A 122 17.58 3.45 -20.47
N VAL A 123 17.78 4.03 -19.28
CA VAL A 123 19.08 4.64 -18.92
C VAL A 123 20.22 3.61 -18.99
N ALA A 124 19.94 2.36 -18.61
CA ALA A 124 20.90 1.25 -18.66
C ALA A 124 21.23 0.80 -20.09
N VAL A 125 20.26 0.83 -21.01
CA VAL A 125 20.34 0.20 -22.34
C VAL A 125 20.61 1.18 -23.46
N VAL A 126 20.02 2.38 -23.42
CA VAL A 126 19.96 3.30 -24.56
C VAL A 126 21.35 3.65 -25.12
N PRO A 127 22.41 3.90 -24.33
CA PRO A 127 23.75 4.15 -24.88
C PRO A 127 24.39 2.94 -25.59
N TYR A 128 23.85 1.74 -25.36
CA TYR A 128 24.42 0.48 -25.83
C TYR A 128 23.51 -0.27 -26.82
N LEU A 129 22.47 0.38 -27.38
CA LEU A 129 21.50 -0.25 -28.31
C LEU A 129 22.14 -0.98 -29.51
N PRO A 130 23.17 -0.46 -30.22
CA PRO A 130 23.79 -1.18 -31.33
C PRO A 130 24.35 -2.55 -30.94
N GLU A 131 24.67 -2.76 -29.66
CA GLU A 131 25.25 -4.00 -29.15
C GLU A 131 24.23 -5.12 -29.00
N LEU A 132 22.93 -4.82 -29.05
CA LEU A 132 21.88 -5.84 -29.17
C LEU A 132 22.06 -6.75 -30.40
N ARG A 133 22.73 -6.25 -31.45
CA ARG A 133 23.03 -6.99 -32.69
C ARG A 133 24.28 -7.86 -32.59
N ARG A 134 25.08 -7.73 -31.53
CA ARG A 134 26.32 -8.49 -31.37
C ARG A 134 26.06 -9.87 -30.80
N GLU A 135 26.91 -10.82 -31.19
CA GLU A 135 26.85 -12.19 -30.70
C GLU A 135 27.52 -12.39 -29.33
N ALA A 136 28.48 -11.52 -28.99
CA ALA A 136 29.22 -11.54 -27.74
C ALA A 136 28.99 -10.26 -26.95
N ASP A 137 28.99 -10.39 -25.63
CA ASP A 137 28.89 -9.26 -24.70
C ASP A 137 30.17 -8.42 -24.73
N THR A 138 30.02 -7.09 -24.72
CA THR A 138 31.15 -6.16 -24.58
C THR A 138 31.45 -5.90 -23.11
N PRO A 139 32.70 -5.59 -22.74
CA PRO A 139 33.02 -5.07 -21.41
C PRO A 139 32.30 -3.74 -21.13
N GLY A 140 32.10 -2.92 -22.16
CA GLY A 140 31.53 -1.58 -22.05
C GLY A 140 30.15 -1.54 -21.41
N PHE A 141 29.21 -2.36 -21.89
CA PHE A 141 27.84 -2.37 -21.37
C PHE A 141 27.81 -2.69 -19.86
N TRP A 142 28.58 -3.70 -19.44
CA TRP A 142 28.64 -4.10 -18.05
C TRP A 142 29.30 -3.01 -17.18
N ARG A 143 30.46 -2.48 -17.59
CA ARG A 143 31.20 -1.46 -16.83
C ARG A 143 30.45 -0.14 -16.71
N TYR A 144 29.71 0.24 -17.75
CA TYR A 144 28.81 1.39 -17.71
C TYR A 144 27.74 1.22 -16.62
N ASN A 145 27.02 0.09 -16.65
CA ASN A 145 25.96 -0.17 -15.68
C ASN A 145 26.48 -0.40 -14.27
N GLU A 146 27.64 -1.05 -14.12
CA GLU A 146 28.35 -1.15 -12.85
C GLU A 146 28.65 0.24 -12.29
N THR A 147 29.19 1.14 -13.10
CA THR A 147 29.53 2.50 -12.65
C THR A 147 28.26 3.24 -12.20
N LEU A 148 27.18 3.18 -12.97
CA LEU A 148 25.91 3.79 -12.59
C LEU A 148 25.36 3.19 -11.29
N PHE A 149 25.41 1.87 -11.14
CA PHE A 149 24.95 1.16 -9.96
C PHE A 149 25.74 1.56 -8.72
N LEU A 150 27.07 1.57 -8.77
CA LEU A 150 27.89 2.02 -7.65
C LEU A 150 27.69 3.51 -7.36
N ARG A 151 27.43 4.33 -8.39
CA ARG A 151 27.16 5.76 -8.23
C ARG A 151 25.83 6.04 -7.54
N ILE A 152 24.75 5.32 -7.86
CA ILE A 152 23.47 5.53 -7.18
C ILE A 152 23.54 5.09 -5.71
N LEU A 153 24.26 3.99 -5.42
CA LEU A 153 24.49 3.53 -4.04
C LEU A 153 25.32 4.52 -3.23
N THR A 154 26.44 5.01 -3.79
CA THR A 154 27.30 5.98 -3.11
C THR A 154 26.62 7.35 -2.97
N ALA A 155 25.82 7.78 -3.95
CA ALA A 155 24.99 8.98 -3.85
C ALA A 155 23.98 8.86 -2.70
N GLY A 156 23.27 7.73 -2.60
CA GLY A 156 22.35 7.43 -1.51
C GLY A 156 23.04 7.44 -0.15
N LEU A 157 24.17 6.72 -0.02
CA LEU A 157 24.96 6.67 1.21
C LEU A 157 25.41 8.07 1.65
N TYR A 158 26.00 8.85 0.76
CA TYR A 158 26.50 10.19 1.11
C TYR A 158 25.37 11.17 1.40
N SER A 159 24.25 11.10 0.68
CA SER A 159 23.07 11.90 0.98
C SER A 159 22.49 11.55 2.35
N GLY A 160 22.43 10.26 2.69
CA GLY A 160 21.94 9.77 3.98
C GLY A 160 22.85 10.15 5.14
N VAL A 161 24.17 10.00 4.99
CA VAL A 161 25.15 10.44 6.00
C VAL A 161 25.09 11.95 6.19
N LEU A 162 24.99 12.73 5.10
CA LEU A 162 24.87 14.18 5.17
C LEU A 162 23.56 14.59 5.85
N TYR A 163 22.45 13.93 5.53
CA TYR A 163 21.17 14.15 6.20
C TYR A 163 21.26 13.87 7.70
N ALA A 164 21.82 12.72 8.09
CA ALA A 164 21.98 12.36 9.49
C ALA A 164 22.88 13.36 10.23
N GLY A 165 24.01 13.76 9.64
CA GLY A 165 24.92 14.75 10.22
C GLY A 165 24.26 16.12 10.40
N CYS A 166 23.56 16.62 9.37
CA CYS A 166 22.83 17.89 9.45
C CYS A 166 21.64 17.82 10.41
N ALA A 167 20.90 16.72 10.44
CA ALA A 167 19.79 16.52 11.38
C ALA A 167 20.29 16.50 12.83
N LEU A 168 21.41 15.81 13.11
CA LEU A 168 22.05 15.83 14.44
C LEU A 168 22.54 17.24 14.81
N ALA A 169 23.06 18.01 13.85
CA ALA A 169 23.43 19.40 14.09
C ALA A 169 22.20 20.27 14.43
N LEU A 170 21.07 20.08 13.76
CA LEU A 170 19.81 20.77 14.08
C LEU A 170 19.30 20.40 15.48
N VAL A 171 19.39 19.12 15.86
CA VAL A 171 19.08 18.66 17.23
C VAL A 171 20.02 19.32 18.24
N ALA A 172 21.32 19.39 17.96
CA ALA A 172 22.28 20.06 18.83
C ALA A 172 21.95 21.56 18.98
N ILE A 173 21.58 22.25 17.88
CA ILE A 173 21.18 23.66 17.94
C ILE A 173 19.94 23.84 18.82
N GLN A 174 18.93 22.99 18.64
CA GLN A 174 17.68 23.05 19.42
C GLN A 174 17.92 22.87 20.92
N ASN A 175 18.85 22.00 21.31
CA ASN A 175 19.14 21.73 22.72
C ASN A 175 20.16 22.70 23.34
N LEU A 176 21.21 23.09 22.60
CA LEU A 176 22.29 23.95 23.13
C LEU A 176 21.90 25.43 23.17
N PHE A 177 21.10 25.89 22.21
CA PHE A 177 20.66 27.29 22.15
C PHE A 177 19.19 27.45 22.57
N GLU A 178 18.53 26.37 22.99
CA GLU A 178 17.12 26.34 23.41
C GLU A 178 16.15 26.92 22.36
N VAL A 179 16.53 26.87 21.07
CA VAL A 179 15.72 27.39 19.97
C VAL A 179 14.69 26.36 19.53
N ARG A 180 13.43 26.75 19.44
CA ARG A 180 12.36 25.90 18.89
C ARG A 180 12.41 25.91 17.36
N LEU A 181 12.85 24.81 16.76
CA LEU A 181 12.83 24.62 15.31
C LEU A 181 11.49 24.02 14.85
N PRO A 182 10.93 24.45 13.71
CA PRO A 182 9.73 23.85 13.15
C PRO A 182 10.00 22.40 12.70
N HIS A 183 9.08 21.48 12.98
CA HIS A 183 9.27 20.04 12.69
C HIS A 183 9.52 19.77 11.19
N ASN A 184 8.94 20.58 10.31
CA ASN A 184 9.08 20.45 8.85
C ASN A 184 10.51 20.66 8.35
N ILE A 185 11.41 21.27 9.14
CA ILE A 185 12.79 21.53 8.73
C ILE A 185 13.56 20.25 8.39
N TYR A 186 13.28 19.15 9.10
CA TYR A 186 13.88 17.84 8.83
C TYR A 186 13.38 17.29 7.49
N GLY A 187 12.09 17.46 7.18
CA GLY A 187 11.51 17.11 5.88
C GLY A 187 12.11 17.94 4.74
N TYR A 188 12.27 19.24 4.92
CA TYR A 188 12.90 20.11 3.91
C TYR A 188 14.35 19.72 3.66
N LEU A 189 15.13 19.48 4.72
CA LEU A 189 16.50 19.01 4.63
C LEU A 189 16.59 17.67 3.90
N PHE A 190 15.72 16.70 4.25
CA PHE A 190 15.65 15.43 3.56
C PHE A 190 15.37 15.62 2.06
N THR A 191 14.36 16.43 1.71
CA THR A 191 13.96 16.67 0.32
C THR A 191 15.08 17.30 -0.50
N VAL A 192 15.76 18.34 0.02
CA VAL A 192 16.90 18.97 -0.68
C VAL A 192 18.03 17.97 -0.91
N LEU A 193 18.36 17.16 0.10
CA LEU A 193 19.45 16.20 -0.01
C LEU A 193 19.11 15.01 -0.91
N ALA A 194 17.89 14.48 -0.81
CA ALA A 194 17.44 13.33 -1.59
C ALA A 194 17.20 13.65 -3.07
N THR A 195 16.87 14.91 -3.39
CA THR A 195 16.61 15.32 -4.79
C THR A 195 17.82 16.03 -5.40
N VAL A 196 18.18 17.22 -4.92
CA VAL A 196 19.20 18.08 -5.55
C VAL A 196 20.59 17.52 -5.32
N PHE A 197 21.00 17.34 -4.06
CA PHE A 197 22.36 16.87 -3.75
C PHE A 197 22.61 15.46 -4.29
N ASN A 198 21.68 14.53 -4.06
CA ASN A 198 21.80 13.16 -4.56
C ASN A 198 21.96 13.11 -6.08
N THR A 199 21.07 13.81 -6.81
CA THR A 199 21.11 13.83 -8.28
C THR A 199 22.42 14.46 -8.77
N TRP A 200 22.85 15.57 -8.17
CA TRP A 200 24.10 16.23 -8.58
C TRP A 200 25.32 15.33 -8.37
N PHE A 201 25.39 14.69 -7.20
CA PHE A 201 26.47 13.77 -6.87
C PHE A 201 26.48 12.55 -7.80
N PHE A 202 25.30 11.97 -8.07
CA PHE A 202 25.15 10.87 -9.01
C PHE A 202 25.64 11.26 -10.41
N LEU A 203 25.14 12.38 -10.95
CA LEU A 203 25.46 12.85 -12.30
C LEU A 203 26.93 13.23 -12.47
N ALA A 204 27.59 13.74 -11.42
CA ALA A 204 29.03 14.00 -11.43
C ALA A 204 29.86 12.72 -11.68
N GLY A 205 29.31 11.57 -11.31
CA GLY A 205 29.95 10.27 -11.44
C GLY A 205 29.63 9.48 -12.72
N VAL A 206 28.73 10.00 -13.56
CA VAL A 206 28.31 9.31 -14.80
C VAL A 206 29.45 9.33 -15.82
N PRO A 207 29.84 8.18 -16.42
CA PRO A 207 31.00 8.09 -17.33
C PRO A 207 30.91 9.06 -18.51
N GLN A 208 32.03 9.67 -18.90
CA GLN A 208 32.14 10.55 -20.07
C GLN A 208 32.84 9.85 -21.24
N ASP A 209 33.92 9.12 -20.95
CA ASP A 209 34.68 8.38 -21.94
C ASP A 209 34.14 6.96 -22.09
N PHE A 210 33.21 6.79 -23.04
CA PHE A 210 32.68 5.48 -23.37
C PHE A 210 33.73 4.55 -24.03
N ALA A 211 34.77 5.09 -24.67
CA ALA A 211 35.81 4.27 -25.28
C ALA A 211 36.71 3.62 -24.21
N ALA A 212 37.00 4.34 -23.12
CA ALA A 212 37.70 3.77 -21.96
C ALA A 212 36.92 2.64 -21.27
N LEU A 213 35.59 2.62 -21.37
CA LEU A 213 34.75 1.55 -20.83
C LEU A 213 34.84 0.26 -21.64
N GLU A 214 35.17 0.33 -22.93
CA GLU A 214 35.30 -0.87 -23.78
C GLU A 214 36.57 -1.67 -23.48
N GLN A 215 37.55 -1.07 -22.80
CA GLN A 215 38.80 -1.72 -22.44
C GLN A 215 38.61 -2.67 -21.25
N GLU A 216 39.44 -3.71 -21.15
CA GLU A 216 39.46 -4.57 -19.98
C GLU A 216 39.96 -3.80 -18.75
N ALA A 217 39.31 -4.02 -17.61
CA ALA A 217 39.66 -3.39 -16.34
C ALA A 217 39.51 -4.39 -15.19
N PRO A 218 40.28 -4.24 -14.11
CA PRO A 218 40.17 -5.12 -12.95
C PRO A 218 38.80 -4.96 -12.30
N TYR A 219 38.20 -6.09 -11.93
CA TYR A 219 36.93 -6.13 -11.24
C TYR A 219 37.03 -5.52 -9.82
N PRO A 220 36.12 -4.62 -9.39
CA PRO A 220 36.25 -3.95 -8.10
C PRO A 220 36.19 -4.91 -6.91
N LYS A 221 37.19 -4.78 -6.02
CA LYS A 221 37.33 -5.66 -4.85
C LYS A 221 36.10 -5.65 -3.94
N GLY A 222 35.55 -4.46 -3.66
CA GLY A 222 34.36 -4.32 -2.81
C GLY A 222 33.13 -5.02 -3.40
N LEU A 223 32.91 -4.86 -4.71
CA LEU A 223 31.84 -5.55 -5.42
C LEU A 223 32.07 -7.08 -5.42
N LYS A 224 33.32 -7.55 -5.49
CA LYS A 224 33.66 -8.98 -5.43
C LYS A 224 33.26 -9.57 -4.10
N VAL A 225 33.65 -8.92 -3.01
CA VAL A 225 33.32 -9.38 -1.66
C VAL A 225 31.80 -9.41 -1.45
N PHE A 226 31.11 -8.31 -1.81
CA PHE A 226 29.66 -8.23 -1.67
C PHE A 226 28.93 -9.33 -2.46
N THR A 227 29.24 -9.46 -3.75
CA THR A 227 28.58 -10.44 -4.62
C THR A 227 28.85 -11.88 -4.16
N GLN A 228 30.09 -12.22 -3.85
CA GLN A 228 30.52 -13.59 -3.56
C GLN A 228 30.09 -14.06 -2.16
N PHE A 229 30.18 -13.19 -1.15
CA PHE A 229 30.00 -13.59 0.25
C PHE A 229 28.70 -13.10 0.88
N VAL A 230 27.99 -12.16 0.25
CA VAL A 230 26.71 -11.66 0.75
C VAL A 230 25.57 -12.03 -0.20
N LEU A 231 25.63 -11.57 -1.46
CA LEU A 231 24.53 -11.70 -2.39
C LEU A 231 24.30 -13.16 -2.82
N LEU A 232 25.34 -13.87 -3.28
CA LEU A 232 25.20 -15.26 -3.74
C LEU A 232 24.72 -16.21 -2.63
N PRO A 233 25.28 -16.20 -1.40
CA PRO A 233 24.76 -17.01 -0.31
C PRO A 233 23.31 -16.71 0.02
N LEU A 234 22.90 -15.43 -0.01
CA LEU A 234 21.51 -15.04 0.21
C LEU A 234 20.58 -15.62 -0.86
N VAL A 235 20.97 -15.53 -2.14
CA VAL A 235 20.19 -16.11 -3.25
C VAL A 235 20.07 -17.63 -3.08
N VAL A 236 21.15 -18.33 -2.70
CA VAL A 236 21.12 -19.78 -2.44
C VAL A 236 20.23 -20.14 -1.25
N LEU A 237 20.25 -19.34 -0.17
CA LEU A 237 19.37 -19.51 0.98
C LEU A 237 17.90 -19.40 0.56
N TYR A 238 17.54 -18.35 -0.18
CA TYR A 238 16.16 -18.17 -0.66
C TYR A 238 15.74 -19.26 -1.65
N LEU A 239 16.65 -19.72 -2.51
CA LEU A 239 16.41 -20.88 -3.36
C LEU A 239 16.06 -22.11 -2.52
N GLY A 240 16.81 -22.37 -1.45
CA GLY A 240 16.54 -23.45 -0.50
C GLY A 240 15.16 -23.34 0.14
N ILE A 241 14.78 -22.15 0.61
CA ILE A 241 13.44 -21.88 1.19
C ILE A 241 12.34 -22.16 0.15
N LEU A 242 12.49 -21.65 -1.07
CA LEU A 242 11.51 -21.85 -2.14
C LEU A 242 11.38 -23.31 -2.55
N TYR A 243 12.47 -24.07 -2.56
CA TYR A 243 12.44 -25.51 -2.84
C TYR A 243 11.83 -26.32 -1.70
N ALA A 244 12.12 -25.98 -0.45
CA ALA A 244 11.43 -26.59 0.70
C ALA A 244 9.92 -26.31 0.64
N TYR A 245 9.54 -25.12 0.22
CA TYR A 245 8.14 -24.75 0.02
C TYR A 245 7.49 -25.47 -1.17
N LEU A 246 8.19 -25.59 -2.28
CA LEU A 246 7.76 -26.41 -3.42
C LEU A 246 7.53 -27.86 -3.00
N ALA A 247 8.45 -28.44 -2.20
CA ALA A 247 8.30 -29.79 -1.67
C ALA A 247 7.07 -29.89 -0.75
N ARG A 248 6.83 -28.90 0.12
CA ARG A 248 5.62 -28.84 0.95
C ARG A 248 4.35 -28.86 0.09
N ILE A 249 4.30 -28.09 -0.99
CA ILE A 249 3.16 -28.04 -1.92
C ILE A 249 2.96 -29.40 -2.60
N LEU A 250 4.04 -30.05 -3.03
CA LEU A 250 3.96 -31.38 -3.66
C LEU A 250 3.53 -32.48 -2.69
N VAL A 251 3.84 -32.36 -1.40
CA VAL A 251 3.40 -33.33 -0.38
C VAL A 251 1.96 -33.08 0.06
N GLN A 252 1.58 -31.82 0.29
CA GLN A 252 0.24 -31.46 0.78
C GLN A 252 -0.80 -31.39 -0.35
N TRP A 253 -0.35 -31.29 -1.60
CA TRP A 253 -1.19 -31.07 -2.78
C TRP A 253 -2.10 -29.83 -2.71
N GLU A 254 -1.73 -28.88 -1.86
CA GLU A 254 -2.47 -27.66 -1.61
C GLU A 254 -1.64 -26.44 -1.97
N LEU A 255 -2.21 -25.57 -2.82
CA LEU A 255 -1.59 -24.30 -3.17
C LEU A 255 -1.89 -23.27 -2.08
N PRO A 256 -0.85 -22.69 -1.44
CA PRO A 256 -1.03 -21.74 -0.35
C PRO A 256 -1.47 -20.36 -0.84
N LYS A 257 -2.06 -19.59 0.08
CA LYS A 257 -2.73 -18.32 -0.24
C LYS A 257 -1.71 -17.23 -0.62
N GLY A 258 -1.69 -16.85 -1.90
CA GLY A 258 -1.30 -15.52 -2.41
C GLY A 258 0.18 -15.11 -2.43
N TRP A 259 1.01 -15.60 -1.52
CA TRP A 259 2.40 -15.12 -1.38
C TRP A 259 3.40 -15.75 -2.35
N VAL A 260 3.07 -16.91 -2.92
CA VAL A 260 3.99 -17.74 -3.71
C VAL A 260 4.56 -16.98 -4.91
N SER A 261 3.69 -16.30 -5.67
CA SER A 261 4.08 -15.60 -6.88
C SER A 261 5.06 -14.47 -6.61
N LEU A 262 4.83 -13.68 -5.55
CA LEU A 262 5.71 -12.58 -5.17
C LEU A 262 7.11 -13.08 -4.79
N LEU A 263 7.20 -14.17 -4.01
CA LEU A 263 8.48 -14.73 -3.58
C LEU A 263 9.30 -15.27 -4.77
N ILE A 264 8.65 -15.96 -5.71
CA ILE A 264 9.34 -16.47 -6.91
C ILE A 264 9.82 -15.31 -7.79
N LEU A 265 8.99 -14.28 -8.00
CA LEU A 265 9.38 -13.10 -8.77
C LEU A 265 10.55 -12.35 -8.11
N ALA A 266 10.49 -12.11 -6.80
CA ALA A 266 11.56 -11.47 -6.05
C ALA A 266 12.87 -12.26 -6.11
N PHE A 267 12.80 -13.59 -5.93
CA PHE A 267 13.95 -14.48 -6.11
C PHE A 267 14.52 -14.41 -7.53
N SER A 268 13.66 -14.42 -8.55
CA SER A 268 14.08 -14.35 -9.96
C SER A 268 14.84 -13.06 -10.24
N VAL A 269 14.30 -11.92 -9.78
CA VAL A 269 14.95 -10.60 -9.92
C VAL A 269 16.29 -10.59 -9.20
N ALA A 270 16.34 -11.01 -7.93
CA ALA A 270 17.57 -11.04 -7.14
C ALA A 270 18.65 -11.95 -7.75
N GLY A 271 18.25 -13.12 -8.25
CA GLY A 271 19.16 -14.07 -8.88
C GLY A 271 19.68 -13.61 -10.24
N ILE A 272 18.82 -13.08 -11.12
CA ILE A 272 19.24 -12.46 -12.38
C ILE A 272 20.18 -11.28 -12.11
N PHE A 273 19.85 -10.44 -11.13
CA PHE A 273 20.71 -9.33 -10.71
C PHE A 273 22.08 -9.82 -10.21
N ALA A 274 22.12 -10.88 -9.42
CA ALA A 274 23.38 -11.51 -8.99
C ALA A 274 24.20 -12.00 -10.19
N LEU A 275 23.56 -12.62 -11.19
CA LEU A 275 24.22 -13.05 -12.42
C LEU A 275 24.77 -11.87 -13.24
N LEU A 276 24.05 -10.76 -13.30
CA LEU A 276 24.52 -9.54 -13.95
C LEU A 276 25.78 -9.00 -13.26
N LEU A 277 25.80 -8.92 -11.93
CA LEU A 277 26.96 -8.40 -11.20
C LEU A 277 28.21 -9.29 -11.35
N ILE A 278 28.06 -10.62 -11.30
CA ILE A 278 29.21 -11.54 -11.40
C ILE A 278 29.64 -11.83 -12.84
N HIS A 279 28.97 -11.25 -13.84
CA HIS A 279 29.17 -11.58 -15.25
C HIS A 279 30.64 -11.58 -15.71
N PRO A 280 31.48 -10.57 -15.41
CA PRO A 280 32.88 -10.53 -15.86
C PRO A 280 33.79 -11.58 -15.20
N ILE A 281 33.43 -12.05 -14.00
CA ILE A 281 34.24 -13.00 -13.22
C ILE A 281 33.72 -14.44 -13.29
N ARG A 282 32.67 -14.68 -14.08
CA ARG A 282 32.02 -15.99 -14.23
C ARG A 282 32.96 -17.06 -14.78
N ASP A 283 33.81 -16.68 -15.72
CA ASP A 283 34.70 -17.60 -16.43
C ASP A 283 36.15 -17.58 -15.89
N ALA A 284 36.42 -16.82 -14.83
CA ALA A 284 37.71 -16.79 -14.16
C ALA A 284 38.04 -18.14 -13.48
N ALA A 285 39.26 -18.65 -13.70
CA ALA A 285 39.70 -19.96 -13.21
C ALA A 285 39.61 -20.12 -11.68
N GLU A 286 39.81 -19.01 -10.94
CA GLU A 286 39.80 -18.97 -9.48
C GLU A 286 38.40 -19.13 -8.85
N ASN A 287 37.31 -18.92 -9.62
CA ASN A 287 35.95 -18.82 -9.10
C ASN A 287 35.04 -19.96 -9.58
N THR A 288 35.47 -21.21 -9.40
CA THR A 288 34.71 -22.40 -9.83
C THR A 288 33.27 -22.45 -9.30
N TRP A 289 33.04 -21.97 -8.07
CA TRP A 289 31.70 -21.86 -7.49
C TRP A 289 30.77 -20.90 -8.26
N ILE A 290 31.28 -19.73 -8.66
CA ILE A 290 30.52 -18.73 -9.42
C ILE A 290 30.08 -19.32 -10.76
N ARG A 291 31.00 -20.02 -11.43
CA ARG A 291 30.71 -20.73 -12.68
C ARG A 291 29.63 -21.79 -12.52
N THR A 292 29.69 -22.57 -11.43
CA THR A 292 28.67 -23.57 -11.11
C THR A 292 27.31 -22.92 -10.84
N PHE A 293 27.27 -21.87 -10.02
CA PHE A 293 26.05 -21.10 -9.75
C PHE A 293 25.43 -20.58 -11.04
N SER A 294 26.19 -19.91 -11.91
CA SER A 294 25.65 -19.36 -13.16
C SER A 294 25.10 -20.42 -14.11
N ARG A 295 25.69 -21.62 -14.14
CA ARG A 295 25.19 -22.74 -14.96
C ARG A 295 23.93 -23.38 -14.40
N TRP A 296 23.81 -23.48 -13.08
CA TRP A 296 22.69 -24.15 -12.42
C TRP A 296 21.52 -23.24 -12.11
N PHE A 297 21.74 -21.93 -11.94
CA PHE A 297 20.70 -20.97 -11.58
C PHE A 297 19.48 -21.05 -12.52
N TYR A 298 19.70 -20.98 -13.83
CA TYR A 298 18.62 -21.06 -14.81
C TYR A 298 17.87 -22.40 -14.73
N ARG A 299 18.57 -23.52 -14.51
CA ARG A 299 17.93 -24.84 -14.34
C ARG A 299 17.12 -24.93 -13.05
N ALA A 300 17.63 -24.36 -11.96
CA ALA A 300 16.93 -24.31 -10.68
C ALA A 300 15.73 -23.35 -10.70
N LEU A 301 15.75 -22.35 -11.56
CA LEU A 301 14.62 -21.45 -11.77
C LEU A 301 13.44 -22.14 -12.48
N LEU A 302 13.70 -23.19 -13.29
CA LEU A 302 12.69 -23.83 -14.13
C LEU A 302 11.53 -24.45 -13.33
N PRO A 303 11.74 -25.27 -12.27
CA PRO A 303 10.65 -25.78 -11.45
C PRO A 303 9.85 -24.66 -10.75
N LEU A 304 10.55 -23.62 -10.28
CA LEU A 304 9.91 -22.47 -9.62
C LEU A 304 9.06 -21.68 -10.60
N LEU A 305 9.49 -21.53 -11.85
CA LEU A 305 8.70 -20.90 -12.90
C LEU A 305 7.45 -21.72 -13.23
N GLY A 306 7.56 -23.06 -13.26
CA GLY A 306 6.40 -23.94 -13.36
C GLY A 306 5.39 -23.71 -12.23
N LEU A 307 5.88 -23.61 -11.00
CA LEU A 307 5.04 -23.29 -9.84
C LEU A 307 4.39 -21.90 -9.96
N LEU A 308 5.13 -20.89 -10.45
CA LEU A 308 4.60 -19.54 -10.67
C LEU A 308 3.44 -19.55 -11.66
N VAL A 309 3.57 -20.27 -12.78
CA VAL A 309 2.51 -20.41 -13.79
C VAL A 309 1.28 -21.10 -13.22
N VAL A 310 1.46 -22.16 -12.44
CA VAL A 310 0.35 -22.86 -11.77
C VAL A 310 -0.35 -21.93 -10.78
N ALA A 311 0.41 -21.23 -9.92
CA ALA A 311 -0.12 -20.33 -8.90
C ALA A 311 -0.94 -19.17 -9.50
N ILE A 312 -0.42 -18.53 -10.55
CA ILE A 312 -1.14 -17.41 -11.19
C ILE A 312 -2.39 -17.90 -11.96
N ASN A 313 -2.30 -19.03 -12.65
CA ASN A 313 -3.45 -19.61 -13.37
C ASN A 313 -4.59 -19.99 -12.41
N THR A 314 -4.30 -20.53 -11.23
CA THR A 314 -5.31 -20.81 -10.20
C THR A 314 -6.05 -19.53 -9.78
N ARG A 315 -5.32 -18.43 -9.57
CA ARG A 315 -5.93 -17.12 -9.22
C ARG A 315 -6.75 -16.52 -10.35
N ILE A 316 -6.26 -16.62 -11.60
CA ILE A 316 -6.99 -16.13 -12.77
C ILE A 316 -8.28 -16.93 -12.99
N ARG A 317 -8.27 -18.25 -12.81
CA ARG A 317 -9.47 -19.09 -12.94
C ARG A 317 -10.52 -18.80 -11.87
N ALA A 318 -10.08 -18.49 -10.64
CA ALA A 318 -10.98 -18.21 -9.53
C ALA A 318 -11.59 -16.80 -9.58
N TYR A 319 -10.84 -15.79 -10.04
CA TYR A 319 -11.20 -14.39 -9.86
C TYR A 319 -10.98 -13.50 -11.10
N GLY A 320 -10.70 -14.10 -12.26
CA GLY A 320 -10.35 -13.37 -13.47
C GLY A 320 -9.02 -12.62 -13.38
N ILE A 321 -8.72 -11.85 -14.43
CA ILE A 321 -7.52 -11.03 -14.53
C ILE A 321 -7.78 -9.66 -13.88
N THR A 322 -6.86 -9.23 -13.02
CA THR A 322 -6.72 -7.86 -12.49
C THR A 322 -5.36 -7.31 -12.93
N GLU A 323 -5.09 -6.02 -12.75
CA GLU A 323 -3.82 -5.38 -13.16
C GLU A 323 -2.62 -6.07 -12.53
N GLU A 324 -2.68 -6.38 -11.23
CA GLU A 324 -1.62 -7.09 -10.51
C GLU A 324 -1.37 -8.49 -11.10
N ARG A 325 -2.43 -9.27 -11.34
CA ARG A 325 -2.32 -10.63 -11.90
C ARG A 325 -1.85 -10.60 -13.34
N TYR A 326 -2.22 -9.58 -14.09
CA TYR A 326 -1.73 -9.33 -15.43
C TYR A 326 -0.21 -9.09 -15.42
N TYR A 327 0.31 -8.22 -14.55
CA TYR A 327 1.76 -8.01 -14.44
C TYR A 327 2.50 -9.27 -14.01
N VAL A 328 1.96 -10.06 -13.07
CA VAL A 328 2.55 -11.36 -12.70
C VAL A 328 2.58 -12.31 -13.89
N LEU A 329 1.51 -12.37 -14.69
CA LEU A 329 1.45 -13.21 -15.88
C LEU A 329 2.45 -12.78 -16.95
N VAL A 330 2.54 -11.47 -17.23
CA VAL A 330 3.51 -10.90 -18.18
C VAL A 330 4.94 -11.16 -17.73
N LEU A 331 5.24 -10.95 -16.45
CA LEU A 331 6.56 -11.23 -15.88
C LEU A 331 6.90 -12.72 -15.92
N ALA A 332 5.94 -13.60 -15.64
CA ALA A 332 6.13 -15.04 -15.77
C ALA A 332 6.44 -15.44 -17.23
N GLY A 333 5.70 -14.91 -18.19
CA GLY A 333 5.95 -15.12 -19.62
C GLY A 333 7.31 -14.58 -20.05
N TRP A 334 7.66 -13.37 -19.62
CA TRP A 334 8.97 -12.76 -19.88
C TRP A 334 10.11 -13.57 -19.27
N LEU A 335 9.98 -14.03 -18.01
CA LEU A 335 10.95 -14.90 -17.36
C LEU A 335 11.11 -16.22 -18.10
N ALA A 336 10.03 -16.81 -18.62
CA ALA A 336 10.09 -18.02 -19.43
C ALA A 336 10.89 -17.80 -20.73
N LEU A 337 10.64 -16.68 -21.42
CA LEU A 337 11.37 -16.30 -22.62
C LEU A 337 12.86 -16.05 -22.33
N MET A 338 13.17 -15.31 -21.26
CA MET A 338 14.56 -15.05 -20.87
C MET A 338 15.28 -16.32 -20.43
N LEU A 339 14.59 -17.21 -19.73
CA LEU A 339 15.13 -18.52 -19.35
C LEU A 339 15.49 -19.34 -20.58
N GLY A 340 14.57 -19.46 -21.55
CA GLY A 340 14.83 -20.14 -22.82
C GLY A 340 15.97 -19.50 -23.60
N TYR A 341 15.98 -18.16 -23.68
CA TYR A 341 17.05 -17.38 -24.31
C TYR A 341 18.42 -17.69 -23.70
N PHE A 342 18.56 -17.64 -22.37
CA PHE A 342 19.85 -17.86 -21.71
C PHE A 342 20.31 -19.31 -21.70
N LEU A 343 19.38 -20.27 -21.69
CA LEU A 343 19.72 -21.68 -21.89
C LEU A 343 20.29 -21.91 -23.29
N TRP A 344 19.72 -21.28 -24.33
CA TRP A 344 20.21 -21.39 -25.71
C TRP A 344 21.52 -20.61 -25.94
N ARG A 345 21.59 -19.35 -25.50
CA ARG A 345 22.76 -18.46 -25.65
C ARG A 345 23.86 -18.70 -24.62
N GLN A 346 23.75 -19.75 -23.80
CA GLN A 346 24.72 -20.11 -22.76
C GLN A 346 25.05 -18.95 -21.81
N GLY A 347 24.03 -18.16 -21.44
CA GLY A 347 24.18 -17.04 -20.53
C GLY A 347 24.85 -15.79 -21.12
N ARG A 348 24.97 -15.66 -22.44
CA ARG A 348 25.43 -14.44 -23.15
C ARG A 348 24.26 -13.53 -23.51
N GLY A 349 24.55 -12.27 -23.81
CA GLY A 349 23.56 -11.29 -24.25
C GLY A 349 22.88 -10.58 -23.08
N ILE A 350 23.64 -10.18 -22.06
CA ILE A 350 23.10 -9.61 -20.82
C ILE A 350 22.30 -8.31 -21.03
N ILE A 351 22.57 -7.59 -22.12
CA ILE A 351 21.81 -6.41 -22.54
C ILE A 351 20.34 -6.71 -22.81
N TRP A 352 20.01 -7.95 -23.21
CA TRP A 352 18.62 -8.35 -23.48
C TRP A 352 17.76 -8.38 -22.23
N ILE A 353 18.33 -8.52 -21.02
CA ILE A 353 17.56 -8.47 -19.76
C ILE A 353 16.87 -7.10 -19.62
N PRO A 354 17.58 -5.98 -19.45
CA PRO A 354 16.93 -4.69 -19.30
C PRO A 354 16.25 -4.22 -20.59
N ALA A 355 16.79 -4.55 -21.77
CA ALA A 355 16.21 -4.10 -23.04
C ALA A 355 14.83 -4.70 -23.30
N SER A 356 14.69 -6.03 -23.19
CA SER A 356 13.41 -6.69 -23.42
C SER A 356 12.39 -6.35 -22.33
N LEU A 357 12.83 -6.23 -21.07
CA LEU A 357 11.94 -5.86 -19.97
C LEU A 357 11.41 -4.43 -20.12
N ALA A 358 12.23 -3.47 -20.58
CA ALA A 358 11.79 -2.12 -20.89
C ALA A 358 10.72 -2.11 -22.00
N VAL A 359 10.94 -2.88 -23.07
CA VAL A 359 9.97 -3.01 -24.17
C VAL A 359 8.66 -3.62 -23.67
N VAL A 360 8.72 -4.75 -22.94
CA VAL A 360 7.54 -5.39 -22.38
C VAL A 360 6.79 -4.43 -21.45
N ALA A 361 7.49 -3.73 -20.56
CA ALA A 361 6.90 -2.74 -19.67
C ALA A 361 6.15 -1.65 -20.45
N LEU A 362 6.75 -1.06 -21.49
CA LEU A 362 6.09 -0.05 -22.33
C LEU A 362 4.87 -0.61 -23.08
N LEU A 363 4.95 -1.84 -23.58
CA LEU A 363 3.82 -2.49 -24.26
C LEU A 363 2.63 -2.70 -23.32
N THR A 364 2.87 -2.99 -22.04
CA THR A 364 1.78 -3.16 -21.04
C THR A 364 1.01 -1.87 -20.70
N LEU A 365 1.53 -0.70 -21.11
CA LEU A 365 0.89 0.60 -20.85
C LEU A 365 -0.09 1.03 -21.94
N LEU A 366 0.00 0.47 -23.15
CA LEU A 366 -0.66 1.03 -24.34
C LEU A 366 -1.64 0.04 -24.98
N GLY A 367 -2.71 0.58 -25.56
CA GLY A 367 -3.61 -0.17 -26.44
C GLY A 367 -4.50 -1.21 -25.74
N PRO A 368 -5.14 -2.09 -26.53
CA PRO A 368 -6.14 -3.04 -26.01
C PRO A 368 -5.52 -4.14 -25.14
N TRP A 369 -4.21 -4.39 -25.26
CA TRP A 369 -3.49 -5.36 -24.43
C TRP A 369 -2.92 -4.74 -23.15
N SER A 370 -3.14 -3.44 -22.89
CA SER A 370 -2.70 -2.80 -21.65
C SER A 370 -3.30 -3.48 -20.41
N ALA A 371 -2.61 -3.36 -19.27
CA ALA A 371 -3.04 -4.00 -18.02
C ALA A 371 -4.48 -3.62 -17.63
N SER A 372 -4.86 -2.34 -17.76
CA SER A 372 -6.22 -1.87 -17.46
C SER A 372 -7.25 -2.41 -18.46
N ALA A 373 -6.99 -2.33 -19.77
CA ALA A 373 -7.93 -2.80 -20.79
C ALA A 373 -8.16 -4.32 -20.74
N VAL A 374 -7.15 -5.11 -20.37
CA VAL A 374 -7.30 -6.56 -20.18
C VAL A 374 -8.06 -6.88 -18.89
N ALA A 375 -7.76 -6.17 -17.80
CA ALA A 375 -8.44 -6.35 -16.52
C ALA A 375 -9.93 -5.99 -16.63
N GLU A 376 -10.26 -4.82 -17.20
CA GLU A 376 -11.63 -4.37 -17.43
C GLU A 376 -12.42 -5.40 -18.25
N ARG A 377 -11.89 -5.84 -19.41
CA ARG A 377 -12.54 -6.87 -20.24
C ARG A 377 -12.74 -8.18 -19.49
N SER A 378 -11.76 -8.60 -18.69
CA SER A 378 -11.87 -9.83 -17.90
C SER A 378 -12.93 -9.73 -16.80
N GLN A 379 -13.00 -8.61 -16.08
CA GLN A 379 -14.00 -8.42 -15.01
C GLN A 379 -15.40 -8.24 -15.59
N GLN A 380 -15.53 -7.58 -16.76
CA GLN A 380 -16.79 -7.47 -17.50
C GLN A 380 -17.28 -8.85 -17.97
N HIS A 381 -16.37 -9.69 -18.50
CA HIS A 381 -16.72 -11.05 -18.91
C HIS A 381 -17.18 -11.90 -17.72
N GLU A 382 -16.51 -11.78 -16.57
CA GLU A 382 -16.92 -12.50 -15.35
C GLU A 382 -18.29 -12.01 -14.83
N LEU A 383 -18.59 -10.71 -14.92
CA LEU A 383 -19.90 -10.17 -14.61
C LEU A 383 -20.98 -10.84 -15.48
N LEU A 384 -20.76 -10.89 -16.79
CA LEU A 384 -21.69 -11.52 -17.73
C LEU A 384 -21.85 -13.02 -17.48
N ARG A 385 -20.76 -13.73 -17.15
CA ARG A 385 -20.79 -15.14 -16.78
C ARG A 385 -21.65 -15.39 -15.56
N LEU A 386 -21.47 -14.62 -14.48
CA LEU A 386 -22.28 -14.71 -13.26
C LEU A 386 -23.74 -14.34 -13.55
N ALA A 387 -23.95 -13.29 -14.33
CA ALA A 387 -25.27 -12.83 -14.68
C ALA A 387 -26.05 -13.87 -15.53
N ALA A 388 -25.36 -14.59 -16.41
CA ALA A 388 -25.94 -15.72 -17.15
C ALA A 388 -26.21 -16.93 -16.23
N GLN A 389 -25.23 -17.30 -15.40
CA GLN A 389 -25.32 -18.44 -14.46
C GLN A 389 -26.53 -18.31 -13.52
N TYR A 390 -26.75 -17.11 -12.99
CA TYR A 390 -27.84 -16.82 -12.04
C TYR A 390 -29.07 -16.17 -12.70
N LYS A 391 -29.12 -16.09 -14.04
CA LYS A 391 -30.23 -15.49 -14.81
C LYS A 391 -30.59 -14.06 -14.35
N LEU A 392 -29.57 -13.25 -14.06
CA LEU A 392 -29.72 -11.87 -13.58
C LEU A 392 -30.10 -10.90 -14.71
N LEU A 393 -29.78 -11.24 -15.96
CA LEU A 393 -30.07 -10.38 -17.12
C LEU A 393 -31.52 -10.49 -17.57
N GLN A 394 -32.19 -9.35 -17.74
CA GLN A 394 -33.46 -9.23 -18.46
C GLN A 394 -33.28 -8.22 -19.60
N ASN A 395 -33.55 -8.62 -20.85
CA ASN A 395 -33.28 -7.81 -22.05
C ASN A 395 -31.83 -7.29 -22.13
N GLY A 396 -30.86 -8.09 -21.66
CA GLY A 396 -29.45 -7.71 -21.60
C GLY A 396 -29.08 -6.74 -20.46
N LYS A 397 -30.01 -6.44 -19.55
CA LYS A 397 -29.82 -5.48 -18.45
C LYS A 397 -29.83 -6.15 -17.08
N LEU A 398 -29.06 -5.59 -16.15
CA LEU A 398 -28.99 -6.00 -14.73
C LEU A 398 -30.04 -5.30 -13.85
N ASP A 399 -30.79 -4.34 -14.39
CA ASP A 399 -31.80 -3.58 -13.64
C ASP A 399 -32.80 -4.54 -12.96
N SER A 400 -33.09 -4.34 -11.67
CA SER A 400 -33.96 -5.20 -10.84
C SER A 400 -33.59 -6.68 -10.75
N ALA A 401 -32.34 -7.05 -11.05
CA ALA A 401 -31.85 -8.42 -10.94
C ALA A 401 -32.07 -9.04 -9.55
N GLY A 402 -31.79 -8.30 -8.48
CA GLY A 402 -31.99 -8.81 -7.12
C GLY A 402 -33.45 -8.93 -6.69
N VAL A 403 -34.39 -8.23 -7.35
CA VAL A 403 -35.84 -8.47 -7.16
C VAL A 403 -36.24 -9.79 -7.80
N ARG A 404 -35.73 -10.08 -9.01
CA ARG A 404 -35.99 -11.33 -9.73
C ARG A 404 -35.32 -12.54 -9.08
N VAL A 405 -34.13 -12.34 -8.50
CA VAL A 405 -33.31 -13.39 -7.89
C VAL A 405 -32.90 -12.97 -6.46
N PRO A 406 -33.83 -12.99 -5.50
CA PRO A 406 -33.60 -12.45 -4.16
C PRO A 406 -32.67 -13.31 -3.29
N LYS A 407 -32.47 -14.59 -3.64
CA LYS A 407 -31.66 -15.55 -2.86
C LYS A 407 -30.38 -15.93 -3.58
N LEU A 408 -29.54 -14.95 -3.90
CA LEU A 408 -28.21 -15.19 -4.48
C LEU A 408 -27.27 -15.79 -3.43
N PRO A 409 -26.50 -16.86 -3.77
CA PRO A 409 -25.50 -17.41 -2.86
C PRO A 409 -24.48 -16.35 -2.43
N LEU A 410 -24.01 -16.41 -1.17
CA LEU A 410 -23.06 -15.44 -0.62
C LEU A 410 -21.81 -15.30 -1.51
N ALA A 411 -21.28 -16.40 -2.04
CA ALA A 411 -20.12 -16.38 -2.94
C ALA A 411 -20.37 -15.55 -4.22
N ALA A 412 -21.56 -15.67 -4.81
CA ALA A 412 -21.96 -14.88 -5.97
C ALA A 412 -22.12 -13.40 -5.61
N ARG A 413 -22.73 -13.10 -4.45
CA ARG A 413 -22.85 -11.70 -3.96
C ARG A 413 -21.49 -11.07 -3.68
N LYS A 414 -20.58 -11.79 -3.01
CA LYS A 414 -19.18 -11.36 -2.77
C LYS A 414 -18.48 -11.05 -4.09
N ARG A 415 -18.63 -11.93 -5.09
CA ARG A 415 -17.99 -11.75 -6.39
C ARG A 415 -18.57 -10.59 -7.20
N LEU A 416 -19.89 -10.44 -7.27
CA LEU A 416 -20.55 -9.31 -7.91
C LEU A 416 -20.16 -7.98 -7.25
N THR A 417 -20.10 -7.96 -5.91
CA THR A 417 -19.64 -6.79 -5.16
C THR A 417 -18.21 -6.43 -5.52
N SER A 418 -17.30 -7.42 -5.51
CA SER A 418 -15.91 -7.21 -5.92
C SER A 418 -15.76 -6.71 -7.35
N ILE A 419 -16.65 -7.09 -8.28
CA ILE A 419 -16.62 -6.61 -9.67
C ILE A 419 -17.11 -5.17 -9.76
N PHE A 420 -18.22 -4.83 -9.09
CA PHE A 420 -18.71 -3.44 -9.07
C PHE A 420 -17.67 -2.51 -8.43
N GLU A 421 -17.09 -2.91 -7.30
CA GLU A 421 -16.02 -2.16 -6.64
C GLU A 421 -14.78 -2.03 -7.52
N PHE A 422 -14.43 -3.08 -8.29
CA PHE A 422 -13.36 -2.99 -9.27
C PHE A 422 -13.61 -1.84 -10.27
N PHE A 423 -14.81 -1.73 -10.87
CA PHE A 423 -15.06 -0.67 -11.84
C PHE A 423 -15.15 0.72 -11.21
N THR A 424 -15.66 0.85 -9.98
CA THR A 424 -15.75 2.14 -9.29
C THR A 424 -14.38 2.65 -8.87
N ASP A 425 -13.55 1.79 -8.28
CA ASP A 425 -12.21 2.13 -7.79
C ASP A 425 -11.23 2.50 -8.92
N ARG A 426 -11.55 2.15 -10.18
CA ARG A 426 -10.77 2.49 -11.39
C ARG A 426 -11.43 3.56 -12.26
N GLN A 427 -12.50 4.18 -11.77
CA GLN A 427 -13.30 5.16 -12.52
C GLN A 427 -13.74 4.64 -13.91
N ALA A 428 -13.97 3.33 -14.01
CA ALA A 428 -14.29 2.63 -15.25
C ALA A 428 -15.77 2.19 -15.32
N VAL A 429 -16.63 2.80 -14.49
CA VAL A 429 -18.07 2.47 -14.40
C VAL A 429 -18.79 2.66 -15.73
N ASP A 430 -18.32 3.54 -16.60
CA ASP A 430 -18.85 3.73 -17.96
C ASP A 430 -18.85 2.44 -18.79
N GLN A 431 -17.90 1.52 -18.54
CA GLN A 431 -17.85 0.20 -19.18
C GLN A 431 -19.04 -0.69 -18.81
N LEU A 432 -19.70 -0.40 -17.68
CA LEU A 432 -20.88 -1.11 -17.22
C LEU A 432 -22.19 -0.47 -17.72
N GLN A 433 -22.16 0.76 -18.22
CA GLN A 433 -23.36 1.47 -18.69
C GLN A 433 -24.22 0.68 -19.68
N PRO A 434 -23.68 -0.13 -20.62
CA PRO A 434 -24.50 -0.96 -21.50
C PRO A 434 -25.39 -1.97 -20.77
N PHE A 435 -25.08 -2.34 -19.52
CA PHE A 435 -25.87 -3.29 -18.72
C PHE A 435 -26.91 -2.64 -17.82
N PHE A 436 -27.01 -1.31 -17.82
CA PHE A 436 -27.98 -0.55 -17.04
C PHE A 436 -28.83 0.32 -17.97
N THR A 437 -30.09 0.52 -17.59
CA THR A 437 -31.01 1.37 -18.34
C THR A 437 -30.88 2.83 -17.89
N ALA A 438 -30.77 3.05 -16.58
CA ALA A 438 -30.51 4.37 -16.04
C ALA A 438 -29.02 4.76 -16.19
N SER A 439 -28.76 6.07 -16.26
CA SER A 439 -27.40 6.58 -16.29
C SER A 439 -26.65 6.27 -14.99
N LEU A 440 -25.41 5.83 -15.15
CA LEU A 440 -24.39 5.63 -14.11
C LEU A 440 -23.44 6.82 -13.99
N GLN A 441 -23.58 7.82 -14.87
CA GLN A 441 -22.74 9.01 -14.82
C GLN A 441 -22.98 9.80 -13.54
N LEU A 442 -21.91 10.39 -13.03
CA LEU A 442 -21.94 11.24 -11.84
C LEU A 442 -22.75 12.51 -12.12
N PRO A 443 -23.75 12.86 -11.27
CA PRO A 443 -24.44 14.13 -11.35
C PRO A 443 -23.50 15.30 -10.99
N ASP A 444 -23.81 16.50 -11.49
CA ASP A 444 -23.04 17.73 -11.21
C ASP A 444 -22.86 18.02 -9.71
N SER A 445 -23.83 17.62 -8.88
CA SER A 445 -23.76 17.77 -7.42
C SER A 445 -22.70 16.87 -6.77
N VAL A 446 -22.41 15.71 -7.36
CA VAL A 446 -21.45 14.71 -6.85
C VAL A 446 -20.08 14.91 -7.49
N LEU A 447 -20.01 15.40 -8.74
CA LEU A 447 -18.74 15.72 -9.42
C LEU A 447 -17.86 16.71 -8.63
N LYS A 448 -18.46 17.57 -7.81
CA LYS A 448 -17.75 18.55 -6.96
C LYS A 448 -17.37 18.00 -5.58
N GLN A 449 -17.80 16.79 -5.24
CA GLN A 449 -17.50 16.14 -3.97
C GLN A 449 -16.14 15.45 -4.00
N SER A 450 -15.69 14.99 -2.84
CA SER A 450 -14.43 14.25 -2.75
C SER A 450 -14.47 12.97 -3.59
N ARG A 451 -13.31 12.48 -4.03
CA ARG A 451 -13.20 11.23 -4.79
C ARG A 451 -13.92 10.07 -4.08
N HIS A 452 -13.75 9.95 -2.77
CA HIS A 452 -14.37 8.89 -2.00
C HIS A 452 -15.89 8.95 -2.05
N GLU A 453 -16.48 10.15 -2.00
CA GLU A 453 -17.92 10.35 -2.15
C GLU A 453 -18.40 10.00 -3.57
N GLN A 454 -17.62 10.34 -4.61
CA GLN A 454 -17.91 9.94 -5.99
C GLN A 454 -17.90 8.42 -6.17
N GLU A 455 -16.87 7.73 -5.66
CA GLU A 455 -16.74 6.26 -5.69
C GLU A 455 -17.89 5.58 -4.94
N ASN A 456 -18.21 6.07 -3.73
CA ASN A 456 -19.32 5.54 -2.94
C ASN A 456 -20.66 5.73 -3.66
N TRP A 457 -20.91 6.92 -4.22
CA TRP A 457 -22.13 7.20 -4.98
C TRP A 457 -22.27 6.26 -6.17
N GLN A 458 -21.22 6.06 -6.96
CA GLN A 458 -21.26 5.15 -8.11
C GLN A 458 -21.48 3.70 -7.68
N THR A 459 -20.82 3.27 -6.60
CA THR A 459 -21.01 1.93 -6.03
C THR A 459 -22.46 1.73 -5.61
N ASP A 460 -23.02 2.66 -4.84
CA ASP A 460 -24.40 2.58 -4.35
C ASP A 460 -25.41 2.66 -5.50
N ARG A 461 -25.11 3.45 -6.55
CA ARG A 461 -25.91 3.53 -7.76
C ARG A 461 -26.03 2.19 -8.48
N LEU A 462 -24.92 1.45 -8.63
CA LEU A 462 -24.92 0.12 -9.26
C LEU A 462 -25.81 -0.88 -8.50
N PHE A 463 -25.75 -0.87 -7.16
CA PHE A 463 -26.58 -1.73 -6.33
C PHE A 463 -28.04 -1.29 -6.28
N ALA A 464 -28.31 0.01 -6.21
CA ALA A 464 -29.66 0.55 -6.21
C ALA A 464 -30.43 0.18 -7.50
N LEU A 465 -29.78 0.31 -8.67
CA LEU A 465 -30.41 -0.01 -9.95
C LEU A 465 -30.57 -1.53 -10.17
N SER A 466 -29.56 -2.31 -9.79
CA SER A 466 -29.63 -3.77 -9.93
C SER A 466 -30.48 -4.45 -8.86
N HIS A 467 -30.78 -3.76 -7.75
CA HIS A 467 -31.38 -4.30 -6.53
C HIS A 467 -30.63 -5.51 -5.94
N LEU A 468 -29.37 -5.72 -6.34
CA LEU A 468 -28.54 -6.78 -5.79
C LEU A 468 -28.14 -6.42 -4.36
N GLU A 469 -28.15 -7.41 -3.47
CA GLU A 469 -27.70 -7.20 -2.10
C GLU A 469 -26.16 -7.16 -2.07
N ARG A 470 -25.60 -6.03 -1.62
CA ARG A 470 -24.16 -5.85 -1.45
C ARG A 470 -23.64 -6.78 -0.35
N ALA A 471 -22.62 -7.56 -0.65
CA ALA A 471 -21.89 -8.28 0.39
C ALA A 471 -21.04 -7.27 1.17
N SER A 472 -21.19 -7.20 2.49
CA SER A 472 -20.45 -6.25 3.34
C SER A 472 -18.91 -6.41 3.17
N ARG A 473 -18.17 -5.29 3.11
CA ARG A 473 -16.70 -5.28 3.08
C ARG A 473 -16.06 -5.89 4.33
N PHE A 474 -16.81 -6.05 5.43
CA PHE A 474 -16.32 -6.73 6.63
C PHE A 474 -16.28 -8.26 6.49
N TYR A 475 -16.70 -8.82 5.34
CA TYR A 475 -16.61 -10.27 5.02
C TYR A 475 -15.25 -10.75 4.50
N TYR A 476 -14.26 -9.87 4.35
CA TYR A 476 -12.94 -10.26 3.86
C TYR A 476 -12.06 -10.95 4.92
N GLY A 477 -12.52 -11.03 6.18
CA GLY A 477 -11.77 -11.60 7.30
C GLY A 477 -11.91 -13.11 7.53
N ASP A 478 -12.94 -13.76 6.99
CA ASP A 478 -13.10 -15.22 7.14
C ASP A 478 -13.61 -15.82 5.83
N GLU A 479 -12.79 -16.66 5.22
CA GLU A 479 -13.19 -17.46 4.04
C GLU A 479 -14.15 -18.61 4.41
N ASP A 480 -14.52 -18.80 5.69
CA ASP A 480 -15.29 -19.98 6.12
C ASP A 480 -16.56 -19.76 6.96
N THR A 481 -17.04 -18.53 7.20
CA THR A 481 -18.32 -18.35 7.92
C THR A 481 -19.32 -17.41 7.22
N ASN A 482 -20.54 -17.92 7.09
CA ASN A 482 -21.63 -17.42 6.25
C ASN A 482 -22.50 -16.34 6.93
N ASN A 483 -21.99 -15.59 7.91
CA ASN A 483 -22.81 -14.73 8.77
C ASN A 483 -22.60 -13.25 8.47
N SER A 484 -23.56 -12.57 7.81
CA SER A 484 -23.58 -11.11 7.58
C SER A 484 -23.76 -10.28 8.86
N ILE A 485 -22.79 -9.41 9.16
CA ILE A 485 -22.76 -8.41 10.24
C ILE A 485 -22.72 -7.03 9.56
N THR A 486 -23.62 -6.15 10.00
CA THR A 486 -23.66 -4.73 9.61
C THR A 486 -23.29 -3.90 10.84
N ILE A 487 -22.30 -3.00 10.72
CA ILE A 487 -21.88 -2.11 11.81
C ILE A 487 -21.93 -0.66 11.30
N ALA A 488 -22.55 0.23 12.07
CA ALA A 488 -22.43 1.68 11.95
C ALA A 488 -22.19 2.27 13.34
N SER A 489 -21.23 3.18 13.47
CA SER A 489 -20.86 3.82 14.74
C SER A 489 -20.55 5.31 14.57
N PHE A 490 -21.02 6.11 15.52
CA PHE A 490 -20.80 7.55 15.64
C PHE A 490 -20.52 7.87 17.11
N TYR A 491 -19.53 8.73 17.41
CA TYR A 491 -19.16 9.11 18.78
C TYR A 491 -18.68 10.57 18.86
N SER A 492 -18.83 11.19 20.03
CA SER A 492 -18.32 12.51 20.40
C SER A 492 -17.03 12.36 21.21
N GLU A 493 -16.07 13.28 21.05
CA GLU A 493 -14.89 13.34 21.93
C GLU A 493 -15.31 13.48 23.40
N GLN A 494 -14.62 12.73 24.25
CA GLN A 494 -14.96 12.45 25.65
C GLN A 494 -15.18 13.70 26.51
N ARG A 495 -16.37 13.78 27.12
CA ARG A 495 -16.51 14.23 28.52
C ARG A 495 -17.32 13.17 29.25
N THR A 496 -16.69 12.47 30.20
CA THR A 496 -17.31 11.38 30.96
C THR A 496 -18.29 11.89 32.03
N ALA A 497 -18.29 13.19 32.36
CA ALA A 497 -19.31 13.81 33.20
C ALA A 497 -19.66 15.24 32.73
N GLN A 498 -20.95 15.52 32.55
CA GLN A 498 -21.49 16.86 32.31
C GLN A 498 -22.20 17.35 33.56
N ALA A 499 -21.75 18.46 34.14
CA ALA A 499 -22.41 19.05 35.31
C ALA A 499 -23.76 19.65 34.91
N LEU A 500 -24.81 19.29 35.64
CA LEU A 500 -26.18 19.80 35.48
C LEU A 500 -26.54 20.83 36.57
N GLY A 501 -25.61 21.11 37.49
CA GLY A 501 -25.79 22.03 38.62
C GLY A 501 -26.40 21.37 39.87
N GLN A 502 -26.24 22.02 41.03
CA GLN A 502 -26.78 21.56 42.33
C GLN A 502 -26.35 20.13 42.73
N GLY A 503 -25.08 19.77 42.51
CA GLY A 503 -24.56 18.44 42.84
C GLY A 503 -25.02 17.32 41.89
N ARG A 504 -25.64 17.66 40.74
CA ARG A 504 -26.10 16.70 39.73
C ARG A 504 -25.17 16.64 38.53
N TYR A 505 -24.88 15.44 38.06
CA TYR A 505 -23.95 15.15 36.97
C TYR A 505 -24.53 14.10 36.03
N TRP A 506 -24.49 14.39 34.73
CA TRP A 506 -24.78 13.42 33.68
C TRP A 506 -23.51 12.67 33.31
N LEU A 507 -23.48 11.37 33.51
CA LEU A 507 -22.35 10.50 33.20
C LEU A 507 -22.62 9.80 31.86
N SER A 508 -21.85 10.18 30.84
CA SER A 508 -21.88 9.58 29.51
C SER A 508 -20.84 8.45 29.39
N ALA A 509 -21.20 7.38 28.67
CA ALA A 509 -20.41 6.20 28.36
C ALA A 509 -20.16 5.23 29.54
N LEU A 510 -21.23 4.64 30.09
CA LEU A 510 -21.11 3.41 30.88
C LEU A 510 -20.99 2.22 29.93
N GLU A 511 -19.78 1.89 29.51
CA GLU A 511 -19.52 0.75 28.62
C GLU A 511 -18.53 -0.22 29.25
N HIS A 512 -18.86 -1.51 29.22
CA HIS A 512 -17.96 -2.57 29.67
C HIS A 512 -18.00 -3.75 28.71
N TYR A 513 -16.95 -3.89 27.90
CA TYR A 513 -16.78 -4.98 26.96
C TYR A 513 -15.96 -6.13 27.58
N PRO A 514 -16.25 -7.40 27.22
CA PRO A 514 -15.63 -8.58 27.83
C PRO A 514 -14.12 -8.75 27.60
N GLN A 515 -13.48 -7.92 26.76
CA GLN A 515 -12.01 -7.97 26.55
C GLN A 515 -11.20 -7.01 27.43
N ASN A 516 -11.84 -6.09 28.16
CA ASN A 516 -11.12 -5.18 29.05
C ASN A 516 -11.03 -5.78 30.46
N ASN A 517 -9.82 -6.22 30.85
CA ASN A 517 -9.50 -6.72 32.19
C ASN A 517 -9.56 -5.64 33.30
N ASN A 518 -10.13 -4.47 33.01
CA ASN A 518 -10.19 -3.34 33.92
C ASN A 518 -11.63 -3.19 34.45
N ASP A 519 -11.83 -3.54 35.72
CA ASP A 519 -13.12 -3.43 36.42
C ASP A 519 -13.63 -1.98 36.51
N THR A 520 -12.77 -0.99 36.29
CA THR A 520 -13.14 0.44 36.39
C THR A 520 -13.74 0.92 35.08
N LEU A 521 -15.01 1.32 35.13
CA LEU A 521 -15.80 1.79 33.99
C LEU A 521 -15.58 3.25 33.66
N GLY A 522 -15.29 4.04 34.70
CA GLY A 522 -15.04 5.46 34.55
C GLY A 522 -14.42 6.06 35.80
N LEU A 523 -13.51 7.01 35.59
CA LEU A 523 -12.98 7.91 36.60
C LEU A 523 -13.55 9.30 36.31
N TYR A 524 -14.17 9.90 37.32
CA TYR A 524 -14.86 11.19 37.22
C TYR A 524 -14.24 12.15 38.22
N GLN A 525 -13.67 13.24 37.73
CA GLN A 525 -13.22 14.36 38.56
C GLN A 525 -14.37 15.36 38.65
N LEU A 526 -15.05 15.39 39.80
CA LEU A 526 -16.20 16.25 40.07
C LEU A 526 -15.80 17.32 41.10
N ALA A 527 -16.63 18.36 41.26
CA ALA A 527 -16.34 19.43 42.22
C ALA A 527 -16.26 18.91 43.67
N GLU A 528 -17.01 17.85 43.99
CA GLU A 528 -17.09 17.23 45.31
C GLU A 528 -15.99 16.16 45.55
N GLY A 529 -15.10 15.94 44.58
CA GLY A 529 -13.95 15.03 44.67
C GLY A 529 -13.82 14.07 43.48
N SER A 530 -12.89 13.11 43.59
CA SER A 530 -12.71 12.05 42.59
C SER A 530 -13.64 10.87 42.88
N PHE A 531 -14.41 10.48 41.88
CA PHE A 531 -15.31 9.34 41.92
C PHE A 531 -14.88 8.30 40.88
N ARG A 532 -15.13 7.04 41.17
CA ARG A 532 -15.03 5.98 40.17
C ARG A 532 -16.26 5.10 40.20
N LEU A 533 -16.58 4.58 39.03
CA LEU A 533 -17.59 3.58 38.87
C LEU A 533 -16.91 2.27 38.49
N ARG A 534 -17.17 1.21 39.27
CA ARG A 534 -16.50 -0.07 39.13
C ARG A 534 -17.51 -1.20 39.01
N SER A 535 -17.31 -2.06 38.03
CA SER A 535 -18.06 -3.31 37.86
C SER A 535 -17.42 -4.39 38.75
N THR A 536 -18.23 -5.15 39.48
CA THR A 536 -17.74 -6.20 40.41
C THR A 536 -18.62 -7.44 40.37
N GLY A 537 -18.06 -8.58 40.82
CA GLY A 537 -18.79 -9.85 40.91
C GLY A 537 -19.20 -10.43 39.55
N GLY A 538 -18.27 -10.49 38.59
CA GLY A 538 -18.56 -10.96 37.23
C GLY A 538 -19.52 -10.03 36.48
N GLN A 539 -19.35 -8.71 36.68
CA GLN A 539 -20.18 -7.66 36.08
C GLN A 539 -21.62 -7.57 36.61
N ARG A 540 -21.91 -8.26 37.72
CA ARG A 540 -23.24 -8.30 38.32
C ARG A 540 -23.61 -7.04 39.11
N GLN A 541 -22.61 -6.34 39.64
CA GLN A 541 -22.80 -5.19 40.52
C GLN A 541 -21.99 -4.00 40.05
N LEU A 542 -22.64 -2.84 40.03
CA LEU A 542 -22.02 -1.56 39.76
C LEU A 542 -21.80 -0.82 41.08
N ARG A 543 -20.56 -0.45 41.39
CA ARG A 543 -20.19 0.27 42.62
C ARG A 543 -19.77 1.68 42.28
N LEU A 544 -20.35 2.65 42.97
CA LEU A 544 -19.88 4.03 42.96
C LEU A 544 -19.01 4.24 44.20
N GLU A 545 -17.77 4.65 43.99
CA GLU A 545 -16.80 4.84 45.06
C GLU A 545 -16.21 6.25 44.99
N LYS A 546 -15.93 6.84 46.15
CA LYS A 546 -15.30 8.16 46.30
C LYS A 546 -13.90 8.01 46.89
N LEU A 547 -12.93 8.72 46.33
CA LEU A 547 -11.57 8.74 46.85
C LEU A 547 -11.52 9.57 48.14
N GLN A 548 -11.03 8.98 49.23
CA GLN A 548 -10.78 9.67 50.49
C GLN A 548 -9.38 10.29 50.53
N GLY A 549 -9.17 11.26 51.42
CA GLY A 549 -7.87 11.94 51.60
C GLY A 549 -6.71 11.04 52.03
N ASN A 550 -7.00 9.83 52.52
CA ASN A 550 -6.01 8.78 52.82
C ASN A 550 -5.63 7.92 51.59
N GLY A 551 -6.14 8.25 50.40
CA GLY A 551 -5.90 7.52 49.15
C GLY A 551 -6.73 6.25 48.95
N GLN A 552 -7.62 5.89 49.89
CA GLN A 552 -8.50 4.73 49.78
C GLN A 552 -9.86 5.09 49.16
N TRP A 553 -10.45 4.14 48.42
CA TRP A 553 -11.76 4.29 47.80
C TRP A 553 -12.86 3.81 48.76
N GLN A 554 -13.77 4.71 49.12
CA GLN A 554 -14.94 4.41 49.96
C GLN A 554 -16.16 4.13 49.07
N LEU A 555 -16.84 3.01 49.33
CA LEU A 555 -18.10 2.67 48.67
C LEU A 555 -19.23 3.61 49.11
N LEU A 556 -19.88 4.26 48.15
CA LEU A 556 -21.03 5.14 48.39
C LEU A 556 -22.37 4.43 48.16
N LEU A 557 -22.46 3.66 47.08
CA LEU A 557 -23.64 2.87 46.74
C LEU A 557 -23.29 1.72 45.80
N THR A 558 -24.17 0.72 45.77
CA THR A 558 -24.11 -0.41 44.83
C THR A 558 -25.41 -0.51 44.07
N ALA A 559 -25.35 -0.57 42.74
CA ALA A 559 -26.50 -0.82 41.88
C ALA A 559 -26.47 -2.29 41.39
N PRO A 560 -27.48 -3.12 41.71
CA PRO A 560 -27.50 -4.53 41.38
C PRO A 560 -28.02 -4.77 39.94
N VAL A 561 -27.23 -4.37 38.93
CA VAL A 561 -27.61 -4.48 37.51
C VAL A 561 -27.92 -5.92 37.09
N GLY A 562 -27.20 -6.91 37.62
CA GLY A 562 -27.49 -8.32 37.34
C GLY A 562 -28.82 -8.82 37.91
N ALA A 563 -29.33 -8.22 38.99
CA ALA A 563 -30.65 -8.59 39.53
C ALA A 563 -31.78 -8.12 38.61
N LEU A 564 -31.62 -6.95 37.98
CA LEU A 564 -32.53 -6.46 36.93
C LEU A 564 -32.51 -7.42 35.74
N ALA A 565 -31.33 -7.82 35.27
CA ALA A 565 -31.18 -8.77 34.17
C ALA A 565 -31.79 -10.15 34.49
N ASP A 566 -31.57 -10.67 35.70
CA ASP A 566 -32.16 -11.93 36.18
C ASP A 566 -33.69 -11.84 36.28
N SER A 567 -34.24 -10.67 36.61
CA SER A 567 -35.69 -10.43 36.65
C SER A 567 -36.30 -10.41 35.25
N LEU A 568 -35.72 -9.63 34.34
CA LEU A 568 -36.18 -9.53 32.95
C LEU A 568 -36.06 -10.86 32.21
N ALA A 569 -34.97 -11.60 32.44
CA ALA A 569 -34.82 -12.95 31.91
C ALA A 569 -35.94 -13.88 32.40
N ARG A 570 -36.29 -13.87 33.69
CA ARG A 570 -37.39 -14.69 34.22
C ARG A 570 -38.77 -14.30 33.68
N GLN A 571 -38.98 -13.02 33.41
CA GLN A 571 -40.24 -12.51 32.89
C GLN A 571 -40.44 -12.83 31.41
N HIS A 572 -39.37 -12.73 30.61
CA HIS A 572 -39.45 -12.83 29.14
C HIS A 572 -38.93 -14.15 28.55
N ALA A 573 -38.17 -14.96 29.30
CA ALA A 573 -37.66 -16.24 28.82
C ALA A 573 -38.59 -17.44 29.10
N LYS A 574 -39.84 -17.20 29.47
CA LYS A 574 -40.70 -18.21 30.11
C LYS A 574 -41.25 -19.31 29.20
N ASN A 575 -40.82 -19.46 27.94
CA ASN A 575 -41.39 -20.48 27.03
C ASN A 575 -40.51 -20.95 25.83
N THR A 576 -39.18 -20.81 25.85
CA THR A 576 -38.35 -21.31 24.73
C THR A 576 -37.01 -21.84 25.20
N GLU A 577 -36.67 -23.07 24.80
CA GLU A 577 -35.32 -23.68 24.92
C GLU A 577 -34.24 -23.01 24.04
N ASN A 578 -34.53 -21.82 23.48
CA ASN A 578 -33.64 -21.08 22.57
C ASN A 578 -33.20 -19.74 23.17
N ASN A 579 -32.01 -19.28 22.77
CA ASN A 579 -31.46 -17.96 23.08
C ASN A 579 -32.52 -16.87 22.84
N VAL A 580 -32.88 -16.14 23.90
CA VAL A 580 -33.74 -14.95 23.80
C VAL A 580 -32.85 -13.77 23.42
N GLU A 581 -32.76 -13.49 22.12
CA GLU A 581 -32.04 -12.33 21.61
C GLU A 581 -33.00 -11.18 21.29
N GLY A 582 -32.70 -9.99 21.82
CA GLY A 582 -33.28 -8.73 21.35
C GLY A 582 -34.74 -8.45 21.73
N VAL A 583 -35.17 -8.71 22.97
CA VAL A 583 -36.50 -8.29 23.45
C VAL A 583 -36.54 -6.75 23.56
N PRO A 584 -37.37 -6.06 22.75
CA PRO A 584 -37.52 -4.61 22.88
C PRO A 584 -38.37 -4.31 24.13
N LEU A 585 -37.77 -3.61 25.10
CA LEU A 585 -38.46 -3.14 26.30
C LEU A 585 -38.61 -1.61 26.26
N PRO A 586 -39.69 -1.06 26.83
CA PRO A 586 -39.79 0.39 27.00
C PRO A 586 -38.64 0.87 27.91
N PRO A 587 -38.07 2.08 27.67
CA PRO A 587 -36.93 2.59 28.44
C PRO A 587 -37.15 2.63 29.96
N SER A 588 -38.40 2.74 30.41
CA SER A 588 -38.78 2.68 31.83
C SER A 588 -38.41 1.36 32.50
N GLU A 589 -38.43 0.25 31.77
CA GLU A 589 -38.14 -1.10 32.28
C GLU A 589 -36.64 -1.44 32.30
N LEU A 590 -35.80 -0.63 31.64
CA LEU A 590 -34.34 -0.73 31.65
C LEU A 590 -33.69 0.39 32.49
N SER A 591 -34.42 0.90 33.48
CA SER A 591 -33.92 1.90 34.41
C SER A 591 -33.73 1.31 35.81
N LEU A 592 -32.67 1.71 36.49
CA LEU A 592 -32.37 1.27 37.86
C LEU A 592 -31.95 2.48 38.69
N THR A 593 -32.59 2.69 39.84
CA THR A 593 -32.17 3.73 40.78
C THR A 593 -31.53 3.07 41.99
N ALA A 594 -30.26 3.40 42.25
CA ALA A 594 -29.55 3.01 43.45
C ALA A 594 -29.41 4.22 44.39
N ARG A 595 -29.74 4.03 45.66
CA ARG A 595 -29.66 5.09 46.69
C ARG A 595 -28.65 4.70 47.75
N GLY A 596 -27.70 5.58 48.01
CA GLY A 596 -26.83 5.55 49.19
C GLY A 596 -27.12 6.75 50.09
N ASN A 597 -26.42 6.83 51.23
CA ASN A 597 -26.65 7.90 52.21
C ASN A 597 -26.28 9.30 51.69
N GLN A 598 -25.34 9.38 50.75
CA GLN A 598 -24.76 10.65 50.25
C GLN A 598 -24.81 10.79 48.72
N ALA A 599 -25.42 9.83 48.03
CA ALA A 599 -25.49 9.81 46.57
C ALA A 599 -26.70 9.02 46.10
N VAL A 600 -27.31 9.48 45.01
CA VAL A 600 -28.31 8.74 44.25
C VAL A 600 -27.79 8.57 42.82
N LEU A 601 -27.82 7.33 42.32
CA LEU A 601 -27.41 7.01 40.96
C LEU A 601 -28.62 6.47 40.21
N HIS A 602 -29.09 7.22 39.23
CA HIS A 602 -30.11 6.78 38.28
C HIS A 602 -29.41 6.25 37.03
N LEU A 603 -29.57 4.97 36.77
CA LEU A 603 -29.04 4.29 35.59
C LEU A 603 -30.14 4.18 34.54
N TYR A 604 -29.80 4.61 33.33
CA TYR A 604 -30.64 4.50 32.15
C TYR A 604 -29.92 3.58 31.17
N LEU A 605 -30.24 2.30 31.23
CA LEU A 605 -29.62 1.29 30.37
C LEU A 605 -30.34 1.27 29.04
N ASN A 606 -29.56 1.26 27.95
CA ASN A 606 -30.07 1.04 26.61
C ASN A 606 -29.73 -0.36 26.08
N TYR A 607 -28.93 -1.10 26.84
CA TYR A 607 -28.56 -2.48 26.57
C TYR A 607 -28.26 -3.20 27.87
N LEU A 608 -28.81 -4.39 28.02
CA LEU A 608 -28.55 -5.30 29.14
C LEU A 608 -28.61 -6.73 28.63
N MET A 609 -27.50 -7.45 28.72
CA MET A 609 -27.38 -8.84 28.30
C MET A 609 -26.94 -9.69 29.47
N ARG A 610 -27.56 -10.86 29.58
CA ARG A 610 -27.19 -11.91 30.52
C ARG A 610 -26.80 -13.13 29.71
N GLN A 611 -25.56 -13.56 29.80
CA GLN A 611 -25.06 -14.76 29.13
C GLN A 611 -24.81 -15.85 30.17
N THR A 612 -25.37 -17.04 29.96
CA THR A 612 -25.11 -18.20 30.81
C THR A 612 -24.38 -19.27 29.97
N ARG A 613 -23.23 -19.73 30.45
CA ARG A 613 -22.47 -20.85 29.86
C ARG A 613 -22.20 -21.87 30.94
N GLN A 614 -22.76 -23.08 30.82
CA GLN A 614 -22.57 -24.29 31.66
C GLN A 614 -22.37 -24.06 33.19
N ASP A 615 -21.28 -23.43 33.65
CA ASP A 615 -20.98 -23.12 35.06
C ASP A 615 -20.78 -21.62 35.41
N SER A 616 -21.06 -20.69 34.49
CA SER A 616 -20.86 -19.24 34.73
C SER A 616 -21.96 -18.37 34.10
N THR A 617 -22.28 -17.25 34.76
CA THR A 617 -23.17 -16.20 34.23
C THR A 617 -22.41 -14.89 34.14
N ALA A 618 -22.36 -14.31 32.94
CA ALA A 618 -21.76 -13.01 32.66
C ALA A 618 -22.83 -11.98 32.30
N PHE A 619 -22.56 -10.70 32.56
CA PHE A 619 -23.50 -9.61 32.35
C PHE A 619 -22.85 -8.47 31.57
N GLU A 620 -23.41 -8.11 30.42
CA GLU A 620 -22.96 -6.94 29.66
C GLU A 620 -24.04 -5.85 29.71
N TYR A 621 -23.64 -4.60 29.88
CA TYR A 621 -24.59 -3.49 29.87
C TYR A 621 -23.97 -2.24 29.28
N ARG A 622 -24.82 -1.44 28.64
CA ARG A 622 -24.50 -0.10 28.17
C ARG A 622 -25.58 0.88 28.60
N GLY A 623 -25.17 2.07 28.99
CA GLY A 623 -26.12 3.12 29.32
C GLY A 623 -25.48 4.44 29.68
N GLN A 624 -26.33 5.28 30.25
CA GLN A 624 -25.96 6.58 30.81
C GLN A 624 -26.43 6.63 32.26
N ALA A 625 -25.88 7.54 33.04
CA ALA A 625 -26.31 7.72 34.42
C ALA A 625 -26.50 9.19 34.79
N LEU A 626 -27.47 9.45 35.65
CA LEU A 626 -27.57 10.69 36.40
C LEU A 626 -27.08 10.41 37.82
N LEU A 627 -25.99 11.06 38.21
CA LEU A 627 -25.46 11.04 39.55
C LEU A 627 -25.92 12.30 40.28
N GLU A 628 -26.60 12.13 41.41
CA GLU A 628 -26.96 13.21 42.33
C GLU A 628 -26.19 13.03 43.63
N LEU A 629 -25.41 14.04 44.01
CA LEU A 629 -24.67 14.08 45.27
C LEU A 629 -25.40 14.99 46.24
N THR A 630 -25.79 14.45 47.40
CA THR A 630 -26.30 15.26 48.50
C THR A 630 -25.13 15.88 49.27
N LYS A 631 -25.24 17.17 49.58
CA LYS A 631 -24.24 17.87 50.40
C LYS A 631 -24.25 17.40 51.85
#